data_AF-A0A939F587-F1
#
_entry.id   AF-A0A939F587-F1
#
_cell.length_a   1.000
_cell.length_b   1.000
_cell.length_c   1.000
_cell.angle_alpha   90.00
_cell.angle_beta   90.00
_cell.angle_gamma   90.00
#
_symmetry.space_group_name_H-M   'P 1'
#
loop_
_entity.id
_entity.type
_entity.pdbx_description
1 polymer ?
#
loop_
_entity_poly.entity_id
_entity_poly.type
_entity_poly.pdbx_seq_one_letter_code
_entity_poly.pdbx_strand_id
1 'polypeptide(L)'
;MAALALTASLAGAVAGPASAAQQTQNRTRSDQPATPLSRAVAAADQAVHSGLDSLVNSSQEQYERRQVTPWLKGLYSVAYERSYRGLPVVGGDAVVLADGDGDVRALQSASSRRIDVATEPSVTAKRAEAVSRAKLHAVDKVLSSRLVVRLRDNRQNLAWETVLSGRTSTAPSKLHVFVDARTGKVIDSYDEVAAGSGTSKWNGPNPLTIDTTASGGTYTLRDPGRTGLSCADYSSGSVFSKATDSWGTGNPTSKETGCVDLMFAAQKQWDMLGSWLGRNGVNGNGRSFPGKVGLSDLNAYWDGSSVTIGHNSANEWIAGVDVVAHEYGHAIDTNTPGGTSGQESGLGESTGDIFGALTEAYINEPSPYDTPDYTVGEKINLQGQGPIRNMYNPPAVNNDPACYSSAIPGTEVHAAAGPLNHWFYLLAEGTNPGGGKPSSSTCNQTTLTGVGVQSAGKIFYGGMLLKTSSMSYKKYRTATLSSAKSLDTTCALYSKTKAAWDAISVPAQTGDPTCTPSGQNSDFSLALSPASGTVQQGGSVTTAVSTNTTTGTAQSVTLTASGLPSGVTASFNPATVQSGQSSVLTLSATANAAPGASTVTVKGQGSTLSHTVDYALNVGSTTPGTDPPDISVSNIQAHLTQLNTIASQNGGNRRSARR
;
A
#
# COMPACT_ATOMS: atom_id res chain seq x y z
N MET A 1 -54.66 -11.81 11.48
CA MET A 1 -55.79 -11.80 12.44
C MET A 1 -55.72 -13.14 13.16
N ALA A 2 -55.53 -13.33 14.47
CA ALA A 2 -55.49 -12.52 15.69
C ALA A 2 -54.44 -13.18 16.65
N ALA A 3 -53.55 -12.43 17.32
CA ALA A 3 -53.61 -11.98 18.74
C ALA A 3 -53.57 -13.16 19.78
N LEU A 4 -52.86 -13.19 20.91
CA LEU A 4 -52.12 -12.20 21.72
C LEU A 4 -51.35 -12.92 22.88
N ALA A 5 -50.26 -12.29 23.39
CA ALA A 5 -49.74 -12.20 24.80
C ALA A 5 -49.25 -13.45 25.58
N LEU A 6 -48.00 -13.52 26.08
CA LEU A 6 -47.41 -12.96 27.35
C LEU A 6 -48.17 -13.45 28.62
N THR A 7 -47.60 -13.95 29.74
CA THR A 7 -46.29 -13.81 30.40
C THR A 7 -46.22 -14.68 31.67
N ALA A 8 -45.00 -14.93 32.13
CA ALA A 8 -44.53 -14.97 33.54
C ALA A 8 -44.97 -16.08 34.51
N SER A 9 -43.96 -16.91 34.81
CA SER A 9 -43.79 -17.76 35.98
C SER A 9 -43.42 -16.97 37.26
N LEU A 10 -43.97 -17.34 38.41
CA LEU A 10 -43.28 -17.23 39.71
C LEU A 10 -43.75 -18.33 40.67
N ALA A 11 -42.76 -18.99 41.28
CA ALA A 11 -42.89 -20.16 42.13
C ALA A 11 -43.02 -19.80 43.62
N GLY A 12 -43.64 -20.69 44.40
CA GLY A 12 -43.54 -20.69 45.86
C GLY A 12 -44.27 -21.85 46.54
N ALA A 13 -43.55 -22.51 47.46
CA ALA A 13 -43.99 -23.36 48.58
C ALA A 13 -44.06 -24.90 48.41
N VAL A 14 -42.89 -25.49 48.68
CA VAL A 14 -42.53 -26.67 49.52
C VAL A 14 -43.66 -27.48 50.21
N ALA A 15 -43.65 -28.81 50.06
CA ALA A 15 -43.69 -29.80 51.16
C ALA A 15 -43.65 -31.27 50.66
N GLY A 16 -42.74 -32.07 51.24
CA GLY A 16 -42.98 -33.49 51.53
C GLY A 16 -42.29 -34.54 50.62
N PRO A 17 -41.86 -35.68 51.16
CA PRO A 17 -40.64 -36.40 50.76
C PRO A 17 -40.88 -37.47 49.68
N ALA A 18 -39.91 -37.68 48.79
CA ALA A 18 -39.91 -38.77 47.83
C ALA A 18 -38.68 -39.68 48.01
N SER A 19 -38.94 -40.91 48.45
CA SER A 19 -38.03 -42.04 48.32
C SER A 19 -38.23 -42.72 46.97
N ALA A 20 -37.11 -42.80 46.23
CA ALA A 20 -36.70 -43.79 45.24
C ALA A 20 -37.71 -44.28 44.16
N ALA A 21 -37.42 -43.94 42.90
CA ALA A 21 -37.19 -44.92 41.83
C ALA A 21 -36.48 -44.26 40.64
N GLN A 22 -35.56 -45.01 40.04
CA GLN A 22 -34.56 -44.60 39.05
C GLN A 22 -35.12 -43.97 37.76
N GLN A 23 -34.47 -42.90 37.32
CA GLN A 23 -34.31 -42.61 35.89
C GLN A 23 -32.82 -42.54 35.56
N THR A 24 -32.43 -43.38 34.63
CA THR A 24 -31.13 -43.49 33.97
C THR A 24 -30.71 -42.19 33.31
N GLN A 25 -29.58 -41.60 33.73
CA GLN A 25 -28.81 -40.68 32.89
C GLN A 25 -27.35 -41.11 32.82
N ASN A 26 -26.89 -41.28 31.57
CA ASN A 26 -25.56 -41.67 31.14
C ASN A 26 -24.44 -40.92 31.88
N ARG A 27 -23.66 -41.65 32.69
CA ARG A 27 -22.28 -41.28 33.01
C ARG A 27 -21.34 -42.08 32.12
N THR A 28 -20.80 -41.43 31.11
CA THR A 28 -19.54 -41.84 30.49
C THR A 28 -18.55 -40.71 30.70
N ARG A 29 -17.78 -40.78 31.80
CA ARG A 29 -16.51 -40.08 31.94
C ARG A 29 -15.44 -41.16 31.95
N SER A 30 -14.56 -41.11 30.96
CA SER A 30 -13.57 -42.14 30.64
C SER A 30 -12.48 -42.27 31.71
N ASP A 31 -12.32 -43.48 32.27
CA ASP A 31 -11.10 -43.94 32.95
C ASP A 31 -10.04 -44.29 31.90
N GLN A 32 -9.29 -43.28 31.42
CA GLN A 32 -8.04 -43.50 30.68
C GLN A 32 -6.87 -43.24 31.62
N PRO A 33 -5.79 -44.05 31.59
CA PRO A 33 -4.62 -43.79 32.42
C PRO A 33 -4.02 -42.42 32.09
N ALA A 34 -3.68 -41.65 33.13
CA ALA A 34 -3.08 -40.33 32.97
C ALA A 34 -1.82 -40.43 32.09
N THR A 35 -1.73 -39.62 31.04
CA THR A 35 -0.52 -39.50 30.21
C THR A 35 0.60 -38.80 31.00
N PRO A 36 1.89 -38.99 30.63
CA PRO A 36 3.00 -38.26 31.26
C PRO A 36 2.79 -36.73 31.30
N LEU A 37 2.34 -36.15 30.18
CA LEU A 37 1.97 -34.73 30.11
C LEU A 37 0.87 -34.36 31.12
N SER A 38 -0.19 -35.16 31.23
CA SER A 38 -1.28 -34.85 32.16
C SER A 38 -0.86 -34.93 33.63
N ARG A 39 0.08 -35.82 33.99
CA ARG A 39 0.67 -35.88 35.34
C ARG A 39 1.52 -34.65 35.62
N ALA A 40 2.40 -34.28 34.69
CA ALA A 40 3.23 -33.08 34.83
C ALA A 40 2.39 -31.81 35.02
N VAL A 41 1.34 -31.66 34.21
CA VAL A 41 0.42 -30.52 34.30
C VAL A 41 -0.35 -30.52 35.61
N ALA A 42 -0.84 -31.68 36.07
CA ALA A 42 -1.56 -31.78 37.35
C ALA A 42 -0.64 -31.42 38.54
N ALA A 43 0.62 -31.88 38.51
CA ALA A 43 1.62 -31.55 39.53
C ALA A 43 1.94 -30.05 39.54
N ALA A 44 2.13 -29.45 38.36
CA ALA A 44 2.36 -28.02 38.22
C ALA A 44 1.17 -27.20 38.73
N ASP A 45 -0.06 -27.59 38.37
CA ASP A 45 -1.28 -26.94 38.86
C ASP A 45 -1.38 -27.05 40.37
N GLN A 46 -1.11 -28.23 40.94
CA GLN A 46 -1.14 -28.42 42.38
C GLN A 46 -0.13 -27.50 43.08
N ALA A 47 1.07 -27.32 42.53
CA ALA A 47 2.09 -26.44 43.09
C ALA A 47 1.66 -24.97 43.14
N VAL A 48 1.03 -24.44 42.07
CA VAL A 48 0.48 -23.07 42.12
C VAL A 48 -0.72 -22.94 43.06
N HIS A 49 -1.61 -23.94 43.13
CA HIS A 49 -2.75 -23.91 44.05
C HIS A 49 -2.33 -24.03 45.52
N SER A 50 -1.26 -24.77 45.83
CA SER A 50 -0.75 -24.87 47.19
C SER A 50 0.01 -23.62 47.63
N GLY A 51 0.51 -22.81 46.69
CA GLY A 51 1.47 -21.75 46.97
C GLY A 51 2.85 -22.31 47.28
N LEU A 52 3.28 -23.34 46.54
CA LEU A 52 4.59 -23.96 46.73
C LEU A 52 5.70 -22.90 46.59
N ASP A 53 6.67 -22.94 47.51
CA ASP A 53 7.82 -22.04 47.59
C ASP A 53 7.47 -20.54 47.57
N SER A 54 7.78 -19.86 46.46
CA SER A 54 7.66 -18.41 46.29
C SER A 54 6.33 -17.98 45.67
N LEU A 55 5.41 -18.92 45.46
CA LEU A 55 4.09 -18.66 44.88
C LEU A 55 3.12 -18.13 45.92
N VAL A 56 2.33 -17.15 45.51
CA VAL A 56 1.34 -16.55 46.39
C VAL A 56 0.02 -17.33 46.32
N ASN A 57 -0.36 -17.90 47.46
CA ASN A 57 -1.68 -18.49 47.65
C ASN A 57 -2.54 -17.55 48.51
N SER A 58 -3.55 -16.93 47.90
CA SER A 58 -4.56 -16.15 48.60
C SER A 58 -5.90 -16.21 47.87
N SER A 59 -7.00 -16.00 48.58
CA SER A 59 -8.35 -15.98 47.99
C SER A 59 -8.56 -14.84 46.97
N GLN A 60 -7.70 -13.83 46.99
CA GLN A 60 -7.77 -12.68 46.10
C GLN A 60 -6.84 -12.81 44.90
N GLU A 61 -6.00 -13.84 44.85
CA GLU A 61 -4.95 -14.00 43.85
C GLU A 61 -5.00 -15.38 43.23
N GLN A 62 -4.94 -15.46 41.91
CA GLN A 62 -5.04 -16.74 41.19
C GLN A 62 -3.94 -16.84 40.15
N TYR A 63 -3.46 -18.07 39.94
CA TYR A 63 -2.56 -18.39 38.83
C TYR A 63 -3.34 -19.18 37.78
N GLU A 64 -3.44 -18.62 36.58
CA GLU A 64 -4.10 -19.24 35.44
C GLU A 64 -3.05 -19.79 34.48
N ARG A 65 -3.13 -21.09 34.17
CA ARG A 65 -2.24 -21.70 33.20
C ARG A 65 -2.42 -21.06 31.82
N ARG A 66 -1.33 -20.62 31.22
CA ARG A 66 -1.30 -20.03 29.86
C ARG A 66 -0.72 -20.96 28.82
N GLN A 67 0.34 -21.67 29.16
CA GLN A 67 1.07 -22.47 28.17
C GLN A 67 1.68 -23.70 28.83
N VAL A 68 1.73 -24.79 28.07
CA VAL A 68 2.51 -25.98 28.38
C VAL A 68 3.45 -26.24 27.23
N THR A 69 4.75 -26.28 27.53
CA THR A 69 5.81 -26.52 26.55
C THR A 69 6.53 -27.82 26.90
N PRO A 70 6.40 -28.88 26.08
CA PRO A 70 7.23 -30.08 26.23
C PRO A 70 8.71 -29.73 26.10
N TRP A 71 9.51 -30.31 26.98
CA TRP A 71 10.96 -30.16 27.01
C TRP A 71 11.63 -31.55 27.11
N LEU A 72 12.94 -31.62 26.83
CA LEU A 72 13.67 -32.87 26.65
C LEU A 72 13.45 -33.85 27.82
N LYS A 73 13.48 -35.16 27.51
CA LYS A 73 13.40 -36.26 28.49
C LYS A 73 12.10 -36.28 29.34
N GLY A 74 10.97 -35.90 28.75
CA GLY A 74 9.67 -35.96 29.45
C GLY A 74 9.51 -34.87 30.51
N LEU A 75 10.25 -33.77 30.40
CA LEU A 75 10.04 -32.57 31.19
C LEU A 75 9.00 -31.67 30.50
N TYR A 76 8.28 -30.88 31.28
CA TYR A 76 7.24 -29.99 30.81
C TYR A 76 7.34 -28.67 31.57
N SER A 77 7.51 -27.57 30.83
CA SER A 77 7.46 -26.21 31.37
C SER A 77 6.02 -25.71 31.29
N VAL A 78 5.43 -25.37 32.43
CA VAL A 78 4.05 -24.88 32.54
C VAL A 78 4.07 -23.44 33.02
N ALA A 79 3.63 -22.52 32.16
CA ALA A 79 3.59 -21.09 32.45
C ALA A 79 2.22 -20.66 32.95
N TYR A 80 2.21 -19.80 33.96
CA TYR A 80 1.02 -19.28 34.62
C TYR A 80 1.05 -17.75 34.67
N GLU A 81 -0.07 -17.11 34.38
CA GLU A 81 -0.28 -15.69 34.65
C GLU A 81 -1.00 -15.51 35.98
N ARG A 82 -0.60 -14.48 36.75
CA ARG A 82 -1.24 -14.14 38.02
C ARG A 82 -2.34 -13.10 37.80
N SER A 83 -3.45 -13.24 38.51
CA SER A 83 -4.50 -12.23 38.63
C SER A 83 -4.70 -11.82 40.10
N TYR A 84 -5.15 -10.60 40.34
CA TYR A 84 -5.54 -10.10 41.65
C TYR A 84 -6.92 -9.43 41.57
N ARG A 85 -7.90 -9.99 42.27
CA ARG A 85 -9.32 -9.60 42.22
C ARG A 85 -9.85 -9.46 40.78
N GLY A 86 -9.43 -10.39 39.91
CA GLY A 86 -9.80 -10.41 38.49
C GLY A 86 -8.97 -9.51 37.57
N LEU A 87 -8.07 -8.68 38.11
CA LEU A 87 -7.15 -7.88 37.29
C LEU A 87 -5.88 -8.67 36.95
N PRO A 88 -5.40 -8.64 35.69
CA PRO A 88 -4.10 -9.20 35.34
C PRO A 88 -2.96 -8.55 36.12
N VAL A 89 -1.99 -9.34 36.56
CA VAL A 89 -0.79 -8.89 37.25
C VAL A 89 0.40 -8.99 36.30
N VAL A 90 0.85 -7.85 35.76
CA VAL A 90 2.01 -7.80 34.88
C VAL A 90 3.28 -7.78 35.75
N GLY A 91 4.16 -8.78 35.57
CA GLY A 91 5.35 -9.01 36.40
C GLY A 91 5.08 -9.88 37.65
N GLY A 92 3.96 -10.60 37.68
CA GLY A 92 3.60 -11.52 38.77
C GLY A 92 3.42 -12.99 38.36
N ASP A 93 3.71 -13.30 37.10
CA ASP A 93 3.64 -14.64 36.49
C ASP A 93 4.61 -15.64 37.13
N ALA A 94 4.41 -16.91 36.84
CA ALA A 94 5.24 -17.99 37.34
C ALA A 94 5.37 -19.12 36.32
N VAL A 95 6.48 -19.86 36.41
CA VAL A 95 6.74 -21.06 35.60
C VAL A 95 7.05 -22.22 36.54
N VAL A 96 6.39 -23.35 36.30
CA VAL A 96 6.64 -24.61 36.99
C VAL A 96 7.17 -25.61 35.99
N LEU A 97 8.34 -26.18 36.30
CA LEU A 97 8.92 -27.28 35.55
C LEU A 97 8.58 -28.59 36.26
N ALA A 98 7.81 -29.46 35.60
CA ALA A 98 7.43 -30.76 36.12
C ALA A 98 7.77 -31.87 35.11
N ASP A 99 7.88 -33.11 35.55
CA ASP A 99 8.15 -34.25 34.67
C ASP A 99 6.95 -35.18 34.47
N GLY A 100 7.13 -36.11 33.54
CA GLY A 100 6.14 -37.11 33.17
C GLY A 100 5.75 -38.08 34.29
N ASP A 101 6.47 -38.10 35.42
CA ASP A 101 6.13 -38.92 36.59
C ASP A 101 5.23 -38.15 37.57
N GLY A 102 5.10 -36.84 37.39
CA GLY A 102 4.28 -35.96 38.23
C GLY A 102 5.07 -35.27 39.34
N ASP A 103 6.40 -35.20 39.21
CA ASP A 103 7.23 -34.46 40.16
C ASP A 103 7.50 -33.04 39.67
N VAL A 104 7.37 -32.06 40.56
CA VAL A 104 7.86 -30.70 40.32
C VAL A 104 9.37 -30.69 40.50
N ARG A 105 10.10 -30.32 39.44
CA ARG A 105 11.57 -30.31 39.40
C ARG A 105 12.16 -28.93 39.67
N ALA A 106 11.46 -27.88 39.23
CA ALA A 106 11.84 -26.50 39.52
C ALA A 106 10.63 -25.57 39.43
N LEU A 107 10.75 -24.41 40.08
CA LEU A 107 9.72 -23.39 40.10
C LEU A 107 10.39 -22.03 40.12
N GLN A 108 9.89 -21.09 39.31
CA GLN A 108 10.30 -19.70 39.35
C GLN A 108 9.06 -18.81 39.35
N SER A 109 8.97 -17.92 40.34
CA SER A 109 7.97 -16.85 40.38
C SER A 109 8.63 -15.52 40.00
N ALA A 110 7.93 -14.68 39.24
CA ALA A 110 8.35 -13.31 38.96
C ALA A 110 8.34 -12.44 40.24
N SER A 111 7.44 -12.73 41.18
CA SER A 111 7.40 -12.07 42.48
C SER A 111 6.66 -12.91 43.54
N SER A 112 7.27 -13.03 44.72
CA SER A 112 6.63 -13.61 45.91
C SER A 112 5.79 -12.59 46.70
N ARG A 113 5.71 -11.33 46.25
CA ARG A 113 5.05 -10.27 46.98
C ARG A 113 3.53 -10.40 46.88
N ARG A 114 2.82 -10.45 48.02
CA ARG A 114 1.35 -10.35 48.08
C ARG A 114 0.88 -8.98 47.60
N ILE A 115 -0.22 -8.93 46.83
CA ILE A 115 -0.73 -7.68 46.28
C ILE A 115 -1.71 -7.04 47.26
N ASP A 116 -1.48 -5.76 47.57
CA ASP A 116 -2.36 -4.96 48.42
C ASP A 116 -2.53 -3.56 47.82
N VAL A 117 -3.21 -3.52 46.66
CA VAL A 117 -3.61 -2.28 46.00
C VAL A 117 -5.12 -2.23 45.86
N ALA A 118 -5.71 -1.04 45.99
CA ALA A 118 -7.11 -0.86 45.62
C ALA A 118 -7.25 -0.90 44.10
N THR A 119 -8.34 -1.50 43.62
CA THR A 119 -8.58 -1.84 42.21
C THR A 119 -9.45 -0.84 41.46
N GLU A 120 -9.90 0.21 42.14
CA GLU A 120 -10.73 1.26 41.54
C GLU A 120 -9.84 2.37 40.94
N PRO A 121 -9.93 2.63 39.62
CA PRO A 121 -9.17 3.69 38.99
C PRO A 121 -9.83 5.06 39.19
N SER A 122 -9.04 6.08 39.53
CA SER A 122 -9.49 7.48 39.54
C SER A 122 -9.25 8.17 38.19
N VAL A 123 -8.34 7.62 37.38
CA VAL A 123 -8.05 8.06 36.01
C VAL A 123 -8.76 7.16 35.02
N THR A 124 -9.46 7.75 34.05
CA THR A 124 -10.18 6.98 33.02
C THR A 124 -9.22 6.37 32.00
N ALA A 125 -9.63 5.24 31.40
CA ALA A 125 -8.89 4.60 30.31
C ALA A 125 -8.57 5.58 29.16
N LYS A 126 -9.55 6.41 28.76
CA LYS A 126 -9.38 7.44 27.73
C LYS A 126 -8.30 8.46 28.07
N ARG A 127 -8.20 8.88 29.34
CA ARG A 127 -7.15 9.81 29.78
C ARG A 127 -5.77 9.15 29.76
N ALA A 128 -5.68 7.90 30.21
CA ALA A 128 -4.43 7.13 30.15
C ALA A 128 -3.98 6.84 28.71
N GLU A 129 -4.90 6.52 27.81
CA GLU A 129 -4.60 6.35 26.38
C GLU A 129 -4.04 7.64 25.78
N ALA A 130 -4.62 8.80 26.07
CA ALA A 130 -4.11 10.09 25.59
C ALA A 130 -2.67 10.37 26.09
N VAL A 131 -2.38 10.07 27.36
CA VAL A 131 -1.02 10.17 27.92
C VAL A 131 -0.05 9.20 27.23
N SER A 132 -0.53 8.00 26.91
CA SER A 132 0.28 6.98 26.23
C SER A 132 0.58 7.39 24.80
N ARG A 133 -0.42 7.86 24.03
CA ARG A 133 -0.24 8.31 22.64
C ARG A 133 0.80 9.42 22.50
N ALA A 134 0.90 10.31 23.49
CA ALA A 134 1.89 11.37 23.53
C ALA A 134 3.35 10.88 23.69
N LYS A 135 3.58 9.58 23.88
CA LYS A 135 4.92 8.98 23.91
C LYS A 135 5.49 8.64 22.54
N LEU A 136 4.67 8.65 21.50
CA LEU A 136 5.10 8.42 20.12
C LEU A 136 4.97 9.68 19.28
N HIS A 137 5.83 9.80 18.26
CA HIS A 137 5.75 10.88 17.29
C HIS A 137 4.50 10.73 16.41
N ALA A 138 4.23 9.51 15.97
CA ALA A 138 3.01 9.14 15.26
C ALA A 138 2.44 7.84 15.84
N VAL A 139 1.11 7.77 15.98
CA VAL A 139 0.41 6.57 16.43
C VAL A 139 -0.49 6.09 15.31
N ASP A 140 -0.23 4.87 14.83
CA ASP A 140 -1.04 4.24 13.79
C ASP A 140 -2.28 3.60 14.41
N LYS A 141 -2.11 2.87 15.52
CA LYS A 141 -3.20 2.13 16.18
C LYS A 141 -2.94 1.92 17.67
N VAL A 142 -4.03 1.89 18.46
CA VAL A 142 -4.02 1.33 19.82
C VAL A 142 -4.38 -0.14 19.70
N LEU A 143 -3.45 -1.01 20.04
CA LEU A 143 -3.61 -2.46 19.93
C LEU A 143 -4.41 -3.03 21.11
N SER A 144 -4.18 -2.50 22.31
CA SER A 144 -4.98 -2.84 23.50
C SER A 144 -4.91 -1.74 24.56
N SER A 145 -5.92 -1.70 25.43
CA SER A 145 -5.93 -0.87 26.63
C SER A 145 -6.67 -1.62 27.75
N ARG A 146 -6.00 -1.88 28.87
CA ARG A 146 -6.57 -2.65 29.99
C ARG A 146 -6.06 -2.18 31.35
N LEU A 147 -6.88 -2.36 32.38
CA LEU A 147 -6.51 -2.11 33.77
C LEU A 147 -5.76 -3.32 34.32
N VAL A 148 -4.59 -3.10 34.91
CA VAL A 148 -3.69 -4.14 35.42
C VAL A 148 -3.13 -3.73 36.78
N VAL A 149 -2.61 -4.71 37.53
CA VAL A 149 -1.64 -4.45 38.59
C VAL A 149 -0.25 -4.63 38.01
N ARG A 150 0.56 -3.57 38.00
CA ARG A 150 1.96 -3.62 37.58
C ARG A 150 2.83 -3.92 38.80
N LEU A 151 3.56 -5.03 38.75
CA LEU A 151 4.61 -5.38 39.71
C LEU A 151 5.98 -5.20 39.05
N ARG A 152 6.83 -4.37 39.64
CA ARG A 152 8.23 -4.19 39.20
C ARG A 152 9.08 -3.70 40.36
N ASP A 153 10.26 -4.29 40.56
CA ASP A 153 11.21 -3.92 41.62
C ASP A 153 10.53 -3.80 43.00
N ASN A 154 9.69 -4.79 43.31
CA ASN A 154 8.82 -4.83 44.50
C ASN A 154 7.77 -3.72 44.63
N ARG A 155 7.60 -2.79 43.69
CA ARG A 155 6.51 -1.81 43.70
C ARG A 155 5.25 -2.36 43.05
N GLN A 156 4.10 -1.96 43.57
CA GLN A 156 2.78 -2.39 43.11
C GLN A 156 1.93 -1.17 42.77
N ASN A 157 1.45 -1.09 41.54
CA ASN A 157 0.62 0.00 41.10
C ASN A 157 -0.61 -0.53 40.37
N LEU A 158 -1.77 0.04 40.64
CA LEU A 158 -2.89 -0.07 39.72
C LEU A 158 -2.58 0.82 38.51
N ALA A 159 -2.57 0.26 37.31
CA ALA A 159 -2.16 0.97 36.10
C ALA A 159 -3.04 0.62 34.90
N TRP A 160 -3.19 1.57 33.99
CA TRP A 160 -3.64 1.30 32.63
C TRP A 160 -2.44 0.92 31.78
N GLU A 161 -2.42 -0.32 31.26
CA GLU A 161 -1.51 -0.73 30.20
C GLU A 161 -2.15 -0.36 28.86
N THR A 162 -1.49 0.49 28.08
CA THR A 162 -1.86 0.78 26.70
C THR A 162 -0.74 0.33 25.78
N VAL A 163 -1.08 -0.50 24.79
CA VAL A 163 -0.14 -0.96 23.77
C VAL A 163 -0.42 -0.22 22.47
N LEU A 164 0.58 0.50 21.98
CA LEU A 164 0.52 1.34 20.78
C LEU A 164 1.36 0.73 19.68
N SER A 165 0.86 0.72 18.44
CA SER A 165 1.70 0.63 17.25
C SER A 165 1.83 2.02 16.63
N GLY A 166 3.05 2.38 16.24
CA GLY A 166 3.32 3.69 15.64
C GLY A 166 4.79 3.87 15.33
N ARG A 167 5.26 5.11 15.43
CA ARG A 167 6.65 5.49 15.14
C ARG A 167 7.17 6.50 16.16
N THR A 168 8.41 6.33 16.57
CA THR A 168 9.27 7.38 17.14
C THR A 168 9.71 8.34 16.03
N SER A 169 10.55 9.33 16.36
CA SER A 169 11.12 10.24 15.35
C SER A 169 12.01 9.53 14.32
N THR A 170 12.58 8.37 14.66
CA THR A 170 13.60 7.69 13.85
C THR A 170 13.25 6.23 13.55
N ALA A 171 12.22 5.66 14.18
CA ALA A 171 11.96 4.22 14.10
C ALA A 171 10.49 3.85 14.31
N PRO A 172 10.01 2.74 13.73
CA PRO A 172 8.80 2.05 14.16
C PRO A 172 8.82 1.70 15.66
N SER A 173 7.64 1.53 16.24
CA SER A 173 7.47 1.30 17.68
C SER A 173 6.26 0.42 17.96
N LYS A 174 6.42 -0.50 18.92
CA LYS A 174 5.32 -1.20 19.58
C LYS A 174 5.45 -0.97 21.08
N LEU A 175 5.03 0.22 21.50
CA LEU A 175 5.23 0.74 22.84
C LEU A 175 4.14 0.26 23.81
N HIS A 176 4.56 -0.41 24.87
CA HIS A 176 3.75 -0.62 26.07
C HIS A 176 3.96 0.57 27.00
N VAL A 177 2.86 1.24 27.38
CA VAL A 177 2.89 2.34 28.37
C VAL A 177 2.00 1.97 29.54
N PHE A 178 2.56 2.04 30.75
CA PHE A 178 1.84 1.84 32.00
C PHE A 178 1.62 3.20 32.65
N VAL A 179 0.36 3.64 32.68
CA VAL A 179 -0.06 4.88 33.32
C VAL A 179 -0.71 4.55 34.65
N ASP A 180 -0.20 5.10 35.75
CA ASP A 180 -0.79 4.93 37.08
C ASP A 180 -2.25 5.37 37.09
N ALA A 181 -3.14 4.45 37.47
CA ALA A 181 -4.57 4.61 37.34
C ALA A 181 -5.19 5.56 38.38
N ARG A 182 -4.38 6.12 39.29
CA ARG A 182 -4.81 7.12 40.27
C ARG A 182 -4.27 8.51 39.96
N THR A 183 -3.02 8.59 39.54
CA THR A 183 -2.30 9.86 39.34
C THR A 183 -2.21 10.29 37.88
N GLY A 184 -2.35 9.35 36.93
CA GLY A 184 -2.24 9.62 35.50
C GLY A 184 -0.81 9.80 35.00
N LYS A 185 0.18 9.54 35.86
CA LYS A 185 1.61 9.59 35.51
C LYS A 185 2.04 8.28 34.86
N VAL A 186 2.93 8.36 33.87
CA VAL A 186 3.60 7.16 33.33
C VAL A 186 4.54 6.62 34.40
N ILE A 187 4.35 5.37 34.78
CA ILE A 187 5.16 4.66 35.79
C ILE A 187 6.12 3.64 35.18
N ASP A 188 5.82 3.19 33.97
CA ASP A 188 6.67 2.28 33.22
C ASP A 188 6.36 2.38 31.72
N SER A 189 7.34 2.05 30.90
CA SER A 189 7.15 1.81 29.48
C SER A 189 8.29 0.95 28.93
N TYR A 190 7.98 0.09 27.99
CA TYR A 190 9.00 -0.60 27.19
C TYR A 190 8.51 -0.72 25.75
N ASP A 191 9.45 -0.64 24.81
CA ASP A 191 9.19 -0.85 23.40
C ASP A 191 9.59 -2.28 23.04
N GLU A 192 8.72 -2.99 22.33
CA GLU A 192 9.08 -4.30 21.79
C GLU A 192 9.95 -4.17 20.53
N VAL A 193 9.84 -3.06 19.80
CA VAL A 193 10.63 -2.77 18.60
C VAL A 193 11.89 -2.01 18.98
N ALA A 194 13.04 -2.50 18.54
CA ALA A 194 14.28 -1.76 18.50
C ALA A 194 14.65 -1.42 17.05
N ALA A 195 15.33 -0.28 16.88
CA ALA A 195 15.72 0.25 15.57
C ALA A 195 17.18 -0.12 15.29
N GLY A 196 17.40 -1.38 14.94
CA GLY A 196 18.72 -1.89 14.63
C GLY A 196 19.35 -1.14 13.47
N SER A 197 20.65 -0.91 13.56
CA SER A 197 21.45 -0.42 12.44
C SER A 197 22.03 -1.61 11.69
N GLY A 198 21.93 -1.62 10.36
CA GLY A 198 22.47 -2.66 9.49
C GLY A 198 23.54 -2.12 8.56
N THR A 199 24.67 -2.82 8.43
CA THR A 199 25.64 -2.57 7.36
C THR A 199 25.48 -3.65 6.30
N SER A 200 24.77 -3.29 5.24
CA SER A 200 24.41 -4.11 4.10
C SER A 200 25.53 -4.21 3.06
N LYS A 201 25.52 -5.29 2.28
CA LYS A 201 26.36 -5.43 1.08
C LYS A 201 25.69 -4.81 -0.15
N TRP A 202 24.41 -5.12 -0.35
CA TRP A 202 23.68 -4.85 -1.60
C TRP A 202 22.90 -3.54 -1.57
N ASN A 203 22.38 -3.19 -0.39
CA ASN A 203 21.38 -2.16 -0.20
C ASN A 203 21.99 -0.95 0.52
N GLY A 204 21.39 0.23 0.36
CA GLY A 204 21.93 1.45 0.94
C GLY A 204 21.20 2.74 0.62
N PRO A 205 21.72 3.88 1.13
CA PRO A 205 23.02 4.01 1.80
C PRO A 205 23.06 3.45 3.22
N ASN A 206 24.21 2.85 3.57
CA ASN A 206 24.48 2.40 4.94
C ASN A 206 24.69 3.59 5.91
N PRO A 207 24.36 3.42 7.21
CA PRO A 207 23.70 2.25 7.79
C PRO A 207 22.19 2.22 7.48
N LEU A 208 21.67 1.05 7.17
CA LEU A 208 20.24 0.79 7.04
C LEU A 208 19.57 0.77 8.40
N THR A 209 18.30 1.14 8.45
CA THR A 209 17.44 0.89 9.63
C THR A 209 16.67 -0.40 9.40
N ILE A 210 16.79 -1.34 10.33
CA ILE A 210 16.03 -2.59 10.36
C ILE A 210 15.34 -2.74 11.72
N ASP A 211 14.09 -3.18 11.72
CA ASP A 211 13.36 -3.42 12.96
C ASP A 211 13.79 -4.76 13.58
N THR A 212 14.17 -4.72 14.86
CA THR A 212 14.65 -5.86 15.65
C THR A 212 13.88 -5.96 16.97
N THR A 213 14.10 -7.03 17.73
CA THR A 213 13.48 -7.24 19.04
C THR A 213 14.54 -7.16 20.13
N ALA A 214 14.32 -6.34 21.16
CA ALA A 214 15.16 -6.26 22.35
C ALA A 214 14.51 -7.01 23.52
N SER A 215 15.25 -7.94 24.15
CA SER A 215 14.80 -8.66 25.34
C SER A 215 15.97 -9.05 26.24
N GLY A 216 15.89 -8.74 27.53
CA GLY A 216 16.89 -9.16 28.52
C GLY A 216 18.33 -8.71 28.22
N GLY A 217 18.51 -7.55 27.57
CA GLY A 217 19.83 -7.06 27.15
C GLY A 217 20.39 -7.71 25.88
N THR A 218 19.60 -8.55 25.20
CA THR A 218 19.91 -9.18 23.92
C THR A 218 19.00 -8.64 22.83
N TYR A 219 19.56 -8.34 21.67
CA TYR A 219 18.84 -8.01 20.45
C TYR A 219 18.79 -9.24 19.54
N THR A 220 17.67 -9.43 18.85
CA THR A 220 17.49 -10.52 17.88
C THR A 220 17.00 -9.97 16.55
N LEU A 221 17.42 -10.57 15.43
CA LEU A 221 16.88 -10.29 14.09
C LEU A 221 15.48 -10.87 13.93
N ARG A 222 14.55 -10.34 14.71
CA ARG A 222 13.12 -10.62 14.71
C ARG A 222 12.40 -9.29 14.71
N ASP A 223 11.45 -9.12 13.82
CA ASP A 223 10.64 -7.91 13.72
C ASP A 223 9.32 -8.10 14.50
N PRO A 224 9.08 -7.36 15.60
CA PRO A 224 7.84 -7.47 16.36
C PRO A 224 6.67 -6.69 15.76
N GLY A 225 6.94 -5.73 14.86
CA GLY A 225 5.94 -5.00 14.09
C GLY A 225 5.38 -5.80 12.92
N ARG A 226 6.21 -6.66 12.32
CA ARG A 226 5.85 -7.56 11.19
C ARG A 226 5.86 -9.00 11.67
N THR A 227 4.84 -9.36 12.45
CA THR A 227 4.74 -10.66 13.14
C THR A 227 5.08 -11.84 12.22
N GLY A 228 6.07 -12.65 12.60
CA GLY A 228 6.53 -13.81 11.85
C GLY A 228 7.82 -13.59 11.06
N LEU A 229 8.22 -12.33 10.84
CA LEU A 229 9.48 -12.00 10.18
C LEU A 229 10.66 -12.14 11.16
N SER A 230 11.67 -12.89 10.75
CA SER A 230 12.96 -13.02 11.43
C SER A 230 14.01 -13.59 10.49
N CYS A 231 15.29 -13.40 10.78
CA CYS A 231 16.37 -14.05 10.03
C CYS A 231 17.20 -15.00 10.90
N ALA A 232 17.42 -16.21 10.41
CA ALA A 232 18.19 -17.26 11.08
C ALA A 232 19.35 -17.77 10.23
N ASP A 233 20.35 -18.37 10.88
CA ASP A 233 21.37 -19.15 10.18
C ASP A 233 20.75 -20.46 9.68
N TYR A 234 20.84 -20.71 8.38
CA TYR A 234 20.31 -21.92 7.74
C TYR A 234 20.80 -23.22 8.41
N SER A 235 22.07 -23.27 8.80
CA SER A 235 22.70 -24.49 9.35
C SER A 235 22.28 -24.81 10.78
N SER A 236 22.02 -23.80 11.62
CA SER A 236 21.65 -24.00 13.02
C SER A 236 20.16 -23.82 13.29
N GLY A 237 19.42 -23.21 12.35
CA GLY A 237 18.03 -22.79 12.55
C GLY A 237 17.85 -21.68 13.59
N SER A 238 18.94 -21.14 14.14
CA SER A 238 18.89 -20.15 15.22
C SER A 238 18.78 -18.75 14.65
N VAL A 239 17.81 -17.97 15.17
CA VAL A 239 17.69 -16.53 14.88
C VAL A 239 18.93 -15.82 15.42
N PHE A 240 19.51 -14.94 14.61
CA PHE A 240 20.70 -14.17 15.02
C PHE A 240 20.39 -13.32 16.25
N SER A 241 21.28 -13.38 17.24
CA SER A 241 21.13 -12.69 18.53
C SER A 241 22.46 -12.18 19.06
N LYS A 242 22.52 -10.97 19.61
CA LYS A 242 23.72 -10.45 20.29
C LYS A 242 23.42 -9.28 21.25
N ALA A 243 24.42 -8.82 21.98
CA ALA A 243 24.27 -7.74 22.97
C ALA A 243 24.15 -6.32 22.36
N THR A 244 24.49 -6.13 21.09
CA THR A 244 24.42 -4.85 20.38
C THR A 244 23.40 -4.88 19.23
N ASP A 245 22.76 -3.76 18.96
CA ASP A 245 21.76 -3.64 17.89
C ASP A 245 22.37 -3.03 16.60
N SER A 246 23.59 -3.46 16.29
CA SER A 246 24.36 -3.04 15.12
C SER A 246 24.78 -4.28 14.34
N TRP A 247 24.18 -4.54 13.19
CA TRP A 247 24.22 -5.81 12.47
C TRP A 247 25.00 -5.71 11.16
N GLY A 248 25.70 -6.78 10.80
CA GLY A 248 26.42 -6.87 9.53
C GLY A 248 27.66 -5.99 9.48
N THR A 249 28.47 -6.22 8.44
CA THR A 249 29.73 -5.49 8.21
C THR A 249 29.89 -5.05 6.75
N GLY A 250 28.88 -5.30 5.90
CA GLY A 250 29.01 -5.21 4.44
C GLY A 250 29.85 -6.32 3.81
N ASN A 251 30.43 -7.23 4.61
CA ASN A 251 31.11 -8.40 4.07
C ASN A 251 30.08 -9.36 3.44
N PRO A 252 30.15 -9.61 2.12
CA PRO A 252 29.17 -10.41 1.37
C PRO A 252 29.12 -11.89 1.76
N THR A 253 30.17 -12.40 2.43
CA THR A 253 30.26 -13.80 2.89
C THR A 253 29.80 -13.97 4.34
N SER A 254 29.50 -12.88 5.05
CA SER A 254 28.96 -12.94 6.40
C SER A 254 27.46 -13.22 6.36
N LYS A 255 27.02 -14.33 6.97
CA LYS A 255 25.59 -14.64 7.09
C LYS A 255 24.82 -13.55 7.84
N GLU A 256 25.48 -12.85 8.79
CA GLU A 256 24.87 -11.71 9.48
C GLU A 256 24.62 -10.55 8.51
N THR A 257 25.55 -10.25 7.60
CA THR A 257 25.34 -9.26 6.52
C THR A 257 24.19 -9.70 5.61
N GLY A 258 24.18 -10.96 5.15
CA GLY A 258 23.07 -11.46 4.34
C GLY A 258 21.72 -11.40 5.05
N CYS A 259 21.70 -11.57 6.38
CA CYS A 259 20.48 -11.40 7.17
C CYS A 259 20.08 -9.92 7.33
N VAL A 260 21.01 -8.98 7.37
CA VAL A 260 20.68 -7.54 7.29
C VAL A 260 19.97 -7.24 5.98
N ASP A 261 20.53 -7.74 4.87
CA ASP A 261 19.99 -7.53 3.53
C ASP A 261 18.58 -8.15 3.40
N LEU A 262 18.40 -9.39 3.86
CA LEU A 262 17.10 -10.07 3.89
C LEU A 262 16.07 -9.31 4.72
N MET A 263 16.43 -8.94 5.96
CA MET A 263 15.51 -8.23 6.85
C MET A 263 15.08 -6.89 6.26
N PHE A 264 16.02 -6.13 5.71
CA PHE A 264 15.72 -4.86 5.05
C PHE A 264 14.73 -5.04 3.89
N ALA A 265 15.03 -5.90 2.93
CA ALA A 265 14.18 -6.12 1.76
C ALA A 265 12.78 -6.62 2.14
N ALA A 266 12.69 -7.62 3.04
CA ALA A 266 11.41 -8.16 3.49
C ALA A 266 10.56 -7.13 4.27
N GLN A 267 11.19 -6.29 5.10
CA GLN A 267 10.51 -5.19 5.81
C GLN A 267 9.97 -4.14 4.83
N LYS A 268 10.75 -3.78 3.81
CA LYS A 268 10.34 -2.82 2.78
C LYS A 268 9.25 -3.36 1.88
N GLN A 269 9.31 -4.62 1.50
CA GLN A 269 8.25 -5.25 0.75
C GLN A 269 6.94 -5.27 1.56
N TRP A 270 6.98 -5.60 2.85
CA TRP A 270 5.80 -5.48 3.72
C TRP A 270 5.18 -4.09 3.70
N ASP A 271 6.02 -3.05 3.80
CA ASP A 271 5.55 -1.66 3.77
C ASP A 271 4.93 -1.30 2.42
N MET A 272 5.53 -1.75 1.32
CA MET A 272 4.98 -1.62 -0.04
C MET A 272 3.62 -2.33 -0.16
N LEU A 273 3.50 -3.56 0.32
CA LEU A 273 2.24 -4.32 0.31
C LEU A 273 1.11 -3.55 1.00
N GLY A 274 1.38 -2.99 2.18
CA GLY A 274 0.40 -2.20 2.92
C GLY A 274 0.08 -0.87 2.25
N SER A 275 1.11 -0.10 1.87
CA SER A 275 0.96 1.27 1.38
C SER A 275 0.47 1.36 -0.06
N TRP A 276 0.95 0.49 -0.95
CA TRP A 276 0.60 0.52 -2.38
C TRP A 276 -0.56 -0.39 -2.71
N LEU A 277 -0.65 -1.58 -2.08
CA LEU A 277 -1.62 -2.62 -2.46
C LEU A 277 -2.75 -2.80 -1.45
N GLY A 278 -2.67 -2.17 -0.27
CA GLY A 278 -3.64 -2.36 0.81
C GLY A 278 -3.63 -3.77 1.40
N ARG A 279 -2.58 -4.56 1.16
CA ARG A 279 -2.44 -5.94 1.64
C ARG A 279 -1.90 -5.94 3.07
N ASN A 280 -2.56 -6.66 3.97
CA ASN A 280 -2.14 -6.78 5.36
C ASN A 280 -1.09 -7.89 5.53
N GLY A 281 0.18 -7.56 5.29
CA GLY A 281 1.30 -8.49 5.43
C GLY A 281 1.44 -9.53 4.32
N VAL A 282 2.52 -10.32 4.36
CA VAL A 282 2.84 -11.29 3.30
C VAL A 282 1.75 -12.34 3.16
N ASN A 283 1.22 -12.86 4.28
CA ASN A 283 0.13 -13.85 4.24
C ASN A 283 -1.28 -13.25 4.04
N GLY A 284 -1.40 -11.91 3.94
CA GLY A 284 -2.68 -11.21 3.81
C GLY A 284 -3.48 -11.03 5.11
N ASN A 285 -3.02 -11.59 6.24
CA ASN A 285 -3.68 -11.60 7.54
C ASN A 285 -2.78 -11.07 8.68
N GLY A 286 -1.89 -10.14 8.38
CA GLY A 286 -1.03 -9.47 9.36
C GLY A 286 0.14 -10.32 9.84
N ARG A 287 0.57 -11.32 9.06
CA ARG A 287 1.80 -12.08 9.32
C ARG A 287 2.74 -12.16 8.13
N SER A 288 4.02 -12.25 8.45
CA SER A 288 5.12 -12.56 7.54
C SER A 288 5.62 -13.98 7.79
N PHE A 289 6.70 -14.35 7.11
CA PHE A 289 7.38 -15.62 7.26
C PHE A 289 8.85 -15.40 7.65
N PRO A 290 9.50 -16.40 8.28
CA PRO A 290 10.91 -16.33 8.59
C PRO A 290 11.79 -16.49 7.33
N GLY A 291 12.95 -15.86 7.36
CA GLY A 291 14.04 -16.03 6.40
C GLY A 291 15.23 -16.78 7.00
N LYS A 292 16.02 -17.42 6.15
CA LYS A 292 17.27 -18.12 6.52
C LYS A 292 18.37 -17.76 5.52
N VAL A 293 19.59 -17.55 6.02
CA VAL A 293 20.78 -17.31 5.19
C VAL A 293 21.83 -18.37 5.49
N GLY A 294 22.50 -18.87 4.45
CA GLY A 294 23.60 -19.81 4.60
C GLY A 294 23.40 -21.14 3.88
N LEU A 295 22.50 -21.20 2.88
CA LEU A 295 22.36 -22.36 2.01
C LEU A 295 23.60 -22.49 1.11
N SER A 296 24.15 -23.70 0.99
CA SER A 296 25.35 -23.97 0.19
C SER A 296 25.04 -24.24 -1.28
N ASP A 297 24.10 -23.49 -1.86
CA ASP A 297 23.66 -23.63 -3.25
C ASP A 297 23.63 -22.27 -3.95
N LEU A 298 23.77 -22.31 -5.29
CA LEU A 298 23.55 -21.17 -6.19
C LEU A 298 22.07 -20.87 -6.38
N ASN A 299 21.35 -20.62 -5.27
CA ASN A 299 19.90 -20.48 -5.32
C ASN A 299 19.32 -19.71 -4.13
N ALA A 300 18.10 -19.21 -4.30
CA ALA A 300 17.19 -18.84 -3.22
C ALA A 300 15.85 -19.55 -3.47
N TYR A 301 15.06 -19.78 -2.42
CA TYR A 301 13.73 -20.37 -2.58
C TYR A 301 12.78 -20.07 -1.42
N TRP A 302 11.50 -20.11 -1.74
CA TRP A 302 10.38 -20.26 -0.79
C TRP A 302 9.94 -21.72 -0.66
N ASP A 303 9.89 -22.25 0.56
CA ASP A 303 9.52 -23.67 0.82
C ASP A 303 8.05 -23.90 1.24
N GLY A 304 7.22 -22.86 1.24
CA GLY A 304 5.86 -22.89 1.80
C GLY A 304 5.75 -22.41 3.25
N SER A 305 6.87 -22.24 3.94
CA SER A 305 6.94 -21.81 5.35
C SER A 305 8.05 -20.80 5.66
N SER A 306 9.14 -20.79 4.89
CA SER A 306 10.28 -19.90 5.06
C SER A 306 10.97 -19.58 3.73
N VAL A 307 11.59 -18.40 3.67
CA VAL A 307 12.50 -18.01 2.58
C VAL A 307 13.93 -18.45 2.95
N THR A 308 14.65 -19.08 2.01
CA THR A 308 16.03 -19.51 2.21
C THR A 308 16.93 -18.89 1.14
N ILE A 309 18.05 -18.31 1.58
CA ILE A 309 19.03 -17.63 0.73
C ILE A 309 20.35 -18.42 0.69
N GLY A 310 20.79 -18.72 -0.53
CA GLY A 310 22.11 -19.26 -0.86
C GLY A 310 23.09 -18.19 -1.35
N HIS A 311 24.00 -18.57 -2.23
CA HIS A 311 25.11 -17.72 -2.66
C HIS A 311 25.21 -17.58 -4.19
N ASN A 312 26.03 -16.66 -4.68
CA ASN A 312 26.39 -16.55 -6.10
C ASN A 312 27.67 -17.36 -6.40
N SER A 313 28.10 -17.37 -7.66
CA SER A 313 29.32 -18.08 -8.09
C SER A 313 30.61 -17.56 -7.43
N ALA A 314 30.59 -16.35 -6.84
CA ALA A 314 31.66 -15.78 -6.03
C ALA A 314 31.53 -16.11 -4.52
N ASN A 315 30.59 -16.98 -4.15
CA ASN A 315 30.30 -17.39 -2.78
C ASN A 315 29.83 -16.24 -1.86
N GLU A 316 29.22 -15.21 -2.45
CA GLU A 316 28.57 -14.09 -1.76
C GLU A 316 27.08 -14.38 -1.57
N TRP A 317 26.50 -14.07 -0.41
CA TRP A 317 25.07 -14.30 -0.15
C TRP A 317 24.18 -13.41 -1.02
N ILE A 318 23.18 -13.98 -1.70
CA ILE A 318 22.38 -13.31 -2.74
C ILE A 318 21.12 -12.61 -2.21
N ALA A 319 21.21 -12.00 -1.03
CA ALA A 319 20.08 -11.33 -0.39
C ALA A 319 19.81 -9.90 -0.94
N GLY A 320 19.85 -9.70 -2.26
CA GLY A 320 19.46 -8.42 -2.90
C GLY A 320 17.97 -8.10 -2.72
N VAL A 321 17.55 -6.85 -2.97
CA VAL A 321 16.15 -6.45 -2.76
C VAL A 321 15.23 -7.32 -3.59
N ASP A 322 15.50 -7.38 -4.88
CA ASP A 322 14.68 -8.03 -5.87
C ASP A 322 14.59 -9.55 -5.66
N VAL A 323 15.70 -10.22 -5.32
CA VAL A 323 15.75 -11.67 -5.03
C VAL A 323 14.98 -11.97 -3.74
N VAL A 324 15.21 -11.22 -2.66
CA VAL A 324 14.46 -11.46 -1.42
C VAL A 324 12.97 -11.21 -1.65
N ALA A 325 12.62 -10.11 -2.32
CA ALA A 325 11.24 -9.78 -2.64
C ALA A 325 10.61 -10.78 -3.63
N HIS A 326 11.38 -11.40 -4.52
CA HIS A 326 10.95 -12.49 -5.39
C HIS A 326 10.51 -13.71 -4.56
N GLU A 327 11.33 -14.14 -3.61
CA GLU A 327 11.00 -15.29 -2.76
C GLU A 327 9.77 -15.04 -1.87
N TYR A 328 9.68 -13.85 -1.28
CA TYR A 328 8.46 -13.45 -0.57
C TYR A 328 7.28 -13.22 -1.54
N GLY A 329 7.54 -12.96 -2.82
CA GLY A 329 6.58 -12.96 -3.92
C GLY A 329 5.90 -14.32 -4.09
N HIS A 330 6.66 -15.42 -4.05
CA HIS A 330 6.10 -16.77 -4.00
C HIS A 330 5.25 -17.01 -2.73
N ALA A 331 5.68 -16.48 -1.58
CA ALA A 331 4.89 -16.55 -0.36
C ALA A 331 3.56 -15.79 -0.49
N ILE A 332 3.55 -14.60 -1.11
CA ILE A 332 2.33 -13.83 -1.41
C ILE A 332 1.42 -14.62 -2.35
N ASP A 333 1.99 -15.20 -3.41
CA ASP A 333 1.26 -15.97 -4.41
C ASP A 333 0.58 -17.21 -3.81
N THR A 334 1.30 -17.92 -2.94
CA THR A 334 0.78 -19.07 -2.17
C THR A 334 -0.34 -18.65 -1.20
N ASN A 335 -0.26 -17.44 -0.64
CA ASN A 335 -1.24 -16.89 0.32
C ASN A 335 -2.26 -15.95 -0.33
N THR A 336 -2.61 -16.24 -1.58
CA THR A 336 -3.65 -15.56 -2.35
C THR A 336 -4.60 -16.65 -2.90
N PRO A 337 -5.89 -16.35 -3.23
CA PRO A 337 -6.82 -17.39 -3.70
C PRO A 337 -6.24 -18.26 -4.81
N GLY A 338 -6.59 -19.55 -4.79
CA GLY A 338 -6.04 -20.53 -5.73
C GLY A 338 -4.71 -21.15 -5.33
N GLY A 339 -4.02 -20.65 -4.30
CA GLY A 339 -2.72 -21.16 -3.88
C GLY A 339 -1.61 -20.82 -4.88
N THR A 340 -0.51 -21.56 -4.89
CA THR A 340 0.66 -21.28 -5.75
C THR A 340 0.31 -21.33 -7.25
N SER A 341 0.68 -20.29 -7.98
CA SER A 341 0.66 -20.27 -9.45
C SER A 341 1.73 -21.21 -9.98
N GLY A 342 1.35 -22.42 -10.35
CA GLY A 342 2.28 -23.41 -10.90
C GLY A 342 1.66 -24.41 -11.87
N GLN A 343 0.36 -24.28 -12.17
CA GLN A 343 -0.29 -25.18 -13.14
C GLN A 343 0.06 -24.86 -14.59
N GLU A 344 0.37 -23.59 -14.91
CA GLU A 344 0.98 -23.19 -16.18
C GLU A 344 2.36 -22.58 -15.87
N SER A 345 3.38 -23.00 -16.61
CA SER A 345 4.77 -22.58 -16.41
C SER A 345 4.94 -21.07 -16.41
N GLY A 346 5.81 -20.59 -15.52
CA GLY A 346 6.27 -19.20 -15.47
C GLY A 346 5.38 -18.19 -14.74
N LEU A 347 4.13 -18.53 -14.43
CA LEU A 347 3.27 -17.62 -13.67
C LEU A 347 3.80 -17.37 -12.25
N GLY A 348 4.28 -18.40 -11.56
CA GLY A 348 4.86 -18.28 -10.22
C GLY A 348 6.15 -17.46 -10.22
N GLU A 349 7.08 -17.78 -11.11
CA GLU A 349 8.36 -17.08 -11.30
C GLU A 349 8.15 -15.60 -11.64
N SER A 350 7.30 -15.29 -12.61
CA SER A 350 7.00 -13.91 -12.97
C SER A 350 6.30 -13.15 -11.85
N THR A 351 5.49 -13.83 -11.03
CA THR A 351 4.91 -13.20 -9.83
C THR A 351 6.00 -12.76 -8.85
N GLY A 352 7.02 -13.59 -8.64
CA GLY A 352 8.21 -13.22 -7.86
C GLY A 352 8.91 -11.99 -8.46
N ASP A 353 9.23 -12.02 -9.74
CA ASP A 353 9.92 -10.92 -10.44
C ASP A 353 9.14 -9.59 -10.36
N ILE A 354 7.82 -9.64 -10.55
CA ILE A 354 6.96 -8.47 -10.43
C ILE A 354 7.01 -7.88 -9.02
N PHE A 355 7.00 -8.72 -7.98
CA PHE A 355 7.13 -8.26 -6.61
C PHE A 355 8.55 -7.76 -6.28
N GLY A 356 9.58 -8.29 -6.93
CA GLY A 356 10.94 -7.74 -6.94
C GLY A 356 10.94 -6.30 -7.44
N ALA A 357 10.55 -6.09 -8.71
CA ALA A 357 10.51 -4.78 -9.35
C ALA A 357 9.60 -3.77 -8.61
N LEU A 358 8.46 -4.22 -8.06
CA LEU A 358 7.60 -3.37 -7.24
C LEU A 358 8.30 -2.91 -5.96
N THR A 359 9.09 -3.78 -5.33
CA THR A 359 9.79 -3.48 -4.08
C THR A 359 10.96 -2.54 -4.33
N GLU A 360 11.75 -2.79 -5.38
CA GLU A 360 12.80 -1.85 -5.80
C GLU A 360 12.22 -0.47 -6.10
N ALA A 361 11.15 -0.39 -6.88
CA ALA A 361 10.49 0.87 -7.20
C ALA A 361 9.95 1.60 -5.96
N TYR A 362 9.54 0.85 -4.93
CA TYR A 362 9.09 1.42 -3.66
C TYR A 362 10.24 1.97 -2.81
N ILE A 363 11.35 1.24 -2.74
CA ILE A 363 12.54 1.65 -1.98
C ILE A 363 13.25 2.81 -2.69
N ASN A 364 13.36 2.70 -4.02
CA ASN A 364 13.99 3.66 -4.92
C ASN A 364 15.41 4.02 -4.46
N GLU A 365 16.26 3.00 -4.27
CA GLU A 365 17.65 3.24 -3.86
C GLU A 365 18.43 3.95 -4.97
N PRO A 366 19.40 4.81 -4.61
CA PRO A 366 20.27 5.43 -5.58
C PRO A 366 21.41 4.50 -5.99
N SER A 367 22.01 4.76 -7.16
CA SER A 367 23.29 4.17 -7.52
C SER A 367 24.35 4.48 -6.45
N PRO A 368 25.23 3.53 -6.07
CA PRO A 368 25.46 2.23 -6.71
C PRO A 368 24.61 1.06 -6.19
N TYR A 369 23.65 1.31 -5.29
CA TYR A 369 22.75 0.29 -4.72
C TYR A 369 21.64 -0.10 -5.70
N ASP A 370 20.59 -0.76 -5.21
CA ASP A 370 19.56 -1.41 -6.03
C ASP A 370 18.57 -0.41 -6.63
N THR A 371 18.93 0.13 -7.80
CA THR A 371 18.13 1.13 -8.50
C THR A 371 16.97 0.47 -9.24
N PRO A 372 15.76 1.05 -9.28
CA PRO A 372 14.64 0.45 -10.01
C PRO A 372 14.94 0.32 -11.51
N ASP A 373 15.03 -0.90 -12.04
CA ASP A 373 15.50 -1.11 -13.42
C ASP A 373 14.80 -2.23 -14.21
N TYR A 374 13.94 -3.03 -13.58
CA TYR A 374 13.22 -4.16 -14.21
C TYR A 374 14.15 -5.25 -14.77
N THR A 375 15.40 -5.29 -14.33
CA THR A 375 16.21 -6.50 -14.38
C THR A 375 16.01 -7.32 -13.11
N VAL A 376 16.44 -8.57 -13.12
CA VAL A 376 16.35 -9.46 -11.96
C VAL A 376 17.72 -10.07 -11.72
N GLY A 377 18.23 -9.94 -10.52
CA GLY A 377 19.48 -10.49 -10.02
C GLY A 377 20.72 -9.81 -10.56
N GLU A 378 20.61 -8.62 -11.16
CA GLU A 378 21.74 -7.84 -11.70
C GLU A 378 22.74 -7.45 -10.63
N LYS A 379 22.30 -7.08 -9.42
CA LYS A 379 23.21 -6.73 -8.31
C LYS A 379 23.94 -7.91 -7.73
N ILE A 380 23.20 -8.98 -7.43
CA ILE A 380 23.76 -10.17 -6.79
C ILE A 380 24.56 -11.03 -7.76
N ASN A 381 24.35 -10.84 -9.08
CA ASN A 381 25.10 -11.45 -10.16
C ASN A 381 25.26 -12.97 -9.97
N LEU A 382 24.13 -13.67 -9.85
CA LEU A 382 24.04 -15.06 -9.38
C LEU A 382 25.07 -15.99 -10.05
N GLN A 383 25.18 -15.87 -11.37
CA GLN A 383 26.01 -16.74 -12.21
C GLN A 383 27.29 -16.04 -12.70
N GLY A 384 27.55 -14.80 -12.32
CA GLY A 384 28.69 -14.02 -12.82
C GLY A 384 28.48 -13.41 -14.21
N GLN A 385 27.27 -13.44 -14.76
CA GLN A 385 26.93 -13.03 -16.13
C GLN A 385 25.95 -11.84 -16.21
N GLY A 386 25.69 -11.16 -15.09
CA GLY A 386 24.72 -10.08 -14.99
C GLY A 386 23.33 -10.58 -14.56
N PRO A 387 22.24 -9.91 -14.99
CA PRO A 387 20.89 -10.30 -14.60
C PRO A 387 20.51 -11.69 -15.10
N ILE A 388 19.74 -12.40 -14.29
CA ILE A 388 19.22 -13.73 -14.62
C ILE A 388 17.93 -13.66 -15.43
N ARG A 389 17.22 -12.54 -15.40
CA ARG A 389 16.04 -12.25 -16.24
C ARG A 389 15.97 -10.74 -16.56
N ASN A 390 15.27 -10.41 -17.63
CA ASN A 390 15.06 -9.03 -18.05
C ASN A 390 13.57 -8.84 -18.39
N MET A 391 12.85 -8.01 -17.63
CA MET A 391 11.40 -7.89 -17.83
C MET A 391 11.05 -7.04 -19.06
N TYR A 392 11.86 -6.06 -19.44
CA TYR A 392 11.56 -5.19 -20.59
C TYR A 392 12.06 -5.77 -21.93
N ASN A 393 13.02 -6.70 -21.89
CA ASN A 393 13.56 -7.41 -23.04
C ASN A 393 13.97 -8.85 -22.66
N PRO A 394 13.01 -9.77 -22.42
CA PRO A 394 13.33 -11.15 -22.02
C PRO A 394 14.35 -11.86 -22.91
N PRO A 395 14.32 -11.73 -24.26
CA PRO A 395 15.27 -12.41 -25.13
C PRO A 395 16.74 -12.01 -24.93
N ALA A 396 17.01 -10.88 -24.26
CA ALA A 396 18.38 -10.48 -23.90
C ALA A 396 19.05 -11.46 -22.94
N VAL A 397 18.27 -12.25 -22.20
CA VAL A 397 18.77 -13.28 -21.29
C VAL A 397 18.33 -14.64 -21.82
N ASN A 398 19.30 -15.49 -22.18
CA ASN A 398 19.10 -16.87 -22.64
C ASN A 398 18.07 -17.06 -23.79
N ASN A 399 17.77 -16.00 -24.53
CA ASN A 399 16.71 -15.99 -25.55
C ASN A 399 15.33 -16.37 -24.98
N ASP A 400 15.05 -15.96 -23.74
CA ASP A 400 13.76 -16.21 -23.08
C ASP A 400 12.61 -15.56 -23.87
N PRO A 401 11.43 -16.21 -23.92
CA PRO A 401 10.30 -15.73 -24.72
C PRO A 401 9.73 -14.39 -24.20
N ALA A 402 9.69 -13.36 -25.06
CA ALA A 402 8.96 -12.12 -24.79
C ALA A 402 7.44 -12.22 -25.04
N CYS A 403 7.03 -13.19 -25.86
CA CYS A 403 5.68 -13.30 -26.40
C CYS A 403 5.01 -14.59 -25.93
N TYR A 404 3.73 -14.52 -25.62
CA TYR A 404 2.94 -15.71 -25.37
C TYR A 404 2.77 -16.53 -26.65
N SER A 405 2.89 -17.85 -26.52
CA SER A 405 2.65 -18.82 -27.58
C SER A 405 2.13 -20.14 -26.99
N SER A 406 1.70 -21.07 -27.83
CA SER A 406 1.31 -22.41 -27.40
C SER A 406 2.45 -23.24 -26.81
N ALA A 407 3.71 -22.82 -26.94
CA ALA A 407 4.86 -23.50 -26.35
C ALA A 407 5.02 -23.21 -24.85
N ILE A 408 4.52 -22.06 -24.37
CA ILE A 408 4.72 -21.59 -22.98
C ILE A 408 4.35 -22.63 -21.91
N PRO A 409 3.22 -23.36 -22.00
CA PRO A 409 2.90 -24.39 -21.00
C PRO A 409 3.95 -25.52 -20.87
N GLY A 410 4.77 -25.75 -21.90
CA GLY A 410 5.84 -26.75 -21.90
C GLY A 410 7.25 -26.17 -21.79
N THR A 411 7.39 -24.84 -21.69
CA THR A 411 8.66 -24.15 -21.49
C THR A 411 9.11 -24.29 -20.03
N GLU A 412 10.42 -24.34 -19.82
CA GLU A 412 11.06 -24.26 -18.49
C GLU A 412 10.50 -23.04 -17.72
N VAL A 413 10.26 -23.19 -16.42
CA VAL A 413 9.43 -22.22 -15.67
C VAL A 413 10.05 -20.82 -15.60
N HIS A 414 11.37 -20.68 -15.50
CA HIS A 414 12.03 -19.38 -15.44
C HIS A 414 11.98 -18.71 -16.82
N ALA A 415 12.25 -19.44 -17.90
CA ALA A 415 12.10 -18.92 -19.25
C ALA A 415 10.62 -18.57 -19.56
N ALA A 416 9.67 -19.39 -19.09
CA ALA A 416 8.24 -19.18 -19.26
C ALA A 416 7.71 -17.96 -18.49
N ALA A 417 8.48 -17.35 -17.58
CA ALA A 417 8.14 -16.11 -16.90
C ALA A 417 8.20 -14.89 -17.82
N GLY A 418 9.03 -14.97 -18.88
CA GLY A 418 9.32 -13.87 -19.80
C GLY A 418 8.10 -13.11 -20.32
N PRO A 419 7.04 -13.78 -20.82
CA PRO A 419 5.88 -13.05 -21.34
C PRO A 419 5.14 -12.25 -20.27
N LEU A 420 4.94 -12.80 -19.05
CA LEU A 420 4.22 -12.06 -18.00
C LEU A 420 5.07 -10.91 -17.43
N ASN A 421 6.39 -11.10 -17.33
CA ASN A 421 7.34 -10.04 -17.00
C ASN A 421 7.26 -8.89 -18.02
N HIS A 422 7.25 -9.24 -19.31
CA HIS A 422 7.14 -8.29 -20.41
C HIS A 422 5.81 -7.56 -20.43
N TRP A 423 4.71 -8.27 -20.16
CA TRP A 423 3.40 -7.64 -19.99
C TRP A 423 3.40 -6.63 -18.85
N PHE A 424 3.99 -6.97 -17.70
CA PHE A 424 4.01 -6.08 -16.54
C PHE A 424 4.80 -4.80 -16.84
N TYR A 425 5.98 -4.94 -17.47
CA TYR A 425 6.78 -3.80 -17.90
C TYR A 425 6.01 -2.91 -18.89
N LEU A 426 5.42 -3.49 -19.95
CA LEU A 426 4.66 -2.72 -20.95
C LEU A 426 3.43 -2.04 -20.34
N LEU A 427 2.78 -2.65 -19.36
CA LEU A 427 1.70 -2.02 -18.62
C LEU A 427 2.23 -0.86 -17.76
N ALA A 428 3.32 -1.06 -17.04
CA ALA A 428 3.88 -0.07 -16.13
C ALA A 428 4.45 1.15 -16.88
N GLU A 429 5.29 0.92 -17.88
CA GLU A 429 6.11 1.96 -18.52
C GLU A 429 5.69 2.25 -19.97
N GLY A 430 5.17 1.26 -20.68
CA GLY A 430 4.90 1.35 -22.12
C GLY A 430 6.15 1.05 -22.96
N THR A 431 6.10 1.40 -24.25
CA THR A 431 7.18 1.03 -25.20
C THR A 431 8.33 2.02 -25.25
N ASN A 432 8.07 3.29 -24.98
CA ASN A 432 9.07 4.36 -24.97
C ASN A 432 8.79 5.37 -23.83
N PRO A 433 9.05 4.99 -22.57
CA PRO A 433 8.69 5.79 -21.40
C PRO A 433 9.48 7.11 -21.23
N GLY A 434 10.67 7.22 -21.82
CA GLY A 434 11.59 8.34 -21.57
C GLY A 434 12.13 8.34 -20.13
N GLY A 435 12.73 9.45 -19.71
CA GLY A 435 13.18 9.62 -18.31
C GLY A 435 14.29 8.67 -17.86
N GLY A 436 15.11 8.16 -18.79
CA GLY A 436 16.20 7.22 -18.50
C GLY A 436 15.77 5.75 -18.42
N LYS A 437 14.47 5.46 -18.50
CA LYS A 437 13.97 4.08 -18.56
C LYS A 437 14.20 3.46 -19.94
N PRO A 438 14.47 2.14 -20.03
CA PRO A 438 14.73 1.48 -21.31
C PRO A 438 13.51 1.55 -22.23
N SER A 439 13.71 1.33 -23.53
CA SER A 439 12.60 1.07 -24.46
C SER A 439 12.32 -0.42 -24.54
N SER A 440 11.10 -0.77 -24.93
CA SER A 440 10.69 -2.17 -25.09
C SER A 440 9.89 -2.37 -26.38
N SER A 441 10.06 -3.55 -26.98
CA SER A 441 9.40 -3.96 -28.22
C SER A 441 8.05 -4.62 -27.93
N THR A 442 7.20 -4.79 -28.94
CA THR A 442 5.95 -5.54 -28.79
C THR A 442 5.83 -6.60 -29.86
N CYS A 443 5.18 -7.72 -29.53
CA CYS A 443 5.02 -8.86 -30.42
C CYS A 443 4.12 -8.54 -31.63
N ASN A 444 3.27 -7.52 -31.49
CA ASN A 444 2.32 -7.06 -32.51
C ASN A 444 2.70 -5.68 -33.10
N GLN A 445 3.90 -5.16 -32.81
CA GLN A 445 4.42 -3.90 -33.33
C GLN A 445 3.56 -2.66 -32.96
N THR A 446 2.79 -2.74 -31.87
CA THR A 446 2.04 -1.59 -31.32
C THR A 446 2.88 -0.76 -30.35
N THR A 447 2.52 0.51 -30.20
CA THR A 447 3.12 1.45 -29.23
C THR A 447 2.18 1.61 -28.04
N LEU A 448 2.73 1.60 -26.83
CA LEU A 448 1.97 1.71 -25.59
C LEU A 448 2.46 2.86 -24.72
N THR A 449 1.52 3.43 -23.96
CA THR A 449 1.80 4.36 -22.86
C THR A 449 1.47 3.69 -21.53
N GLY A 450 2.44 3.61 -20.63
CA GLY A 450 2.28 2.98 -19.33
C GLY A 450 1.25 3.64 -18.41
N VAL A 451 0.86 2.91 -17.35
CA VAL A 451 0.02 3.40 -16.23
C VAL A 451 0.85 3.85 -15.02
N GLY A 452 2.16 3.62 -15.04
CA GLY A 452 3.06 3.74 -13.90
C GLY A 452 3.12 2.47 -13.05
N VAL A 453 4.31 2.15 -12.53
CA VAL A 453 4.61 0.92 -11.77
C VAL A 453 3.64 0.64 -10.61
N GLN A 454 3.28 1.66 -9.82
CA GLN A 454 2.34 1.49 -8.71
C GLN A 454 0.93 1.10 -9.19
N SER A 455 0.44 1.72 -10.27
CA SER A 455 -0.86 1.40 -10.85
C SER A 455 -0.87 0.00 -11.47
N ALA A 456 0.22 -0.39 -12.15
CA ALA A 456 0.40 -1.73 -12.69
C ALA A 456 0.40 -2.79 -11.57
N GLY A 457 1.10 -2.52 -10.46
CA GLY A 457 1.10 -3.37 -9.27
C GLY A 457 -0.29 -3.58 -8.67
N LYS A 458 -1.09 -2.51 -8.55
CA LYS A 458 -2.50 -2.61 -8.09
C LYS A 458 -3.36 -3.47 -9.03
N ILE A 459 -3.20 -3.29 -10.34
CA ILE A 459 -3.94 -4.08 -11.35
C ILE A 459 -3.56 -5.55 -11.25
N PHE A 460 -2.26 -5.85 -11.20
CA PHE A 460 -1.74 -7.21 -11.10
C PHE A 460 -2.21 -7.89 -9.80
N TYR A 461 -2.01 -7.26 -8.65
CA TYR A 461 -2.45 -7.79 -7.36
C TYR A 461 -3.97 -8.00 -7.28
N GLY A 462 -4.77 -7.05 -7.77
CA GLY A 462 -6.22 -7.26 -7.87
C GLY A 462 -6.60 -8.42 -8.78
N GLY A 463 -5.81 -8.69 -9.83
CA GLY A 463 -5.94 -9.88 -10.66
C GLY A 463 -5.57 -11.17 -9.89
N MET A 464 -4.51 -11.14 -9.09
CA MET A 464 -4.15 -12.26 -8.22
C MET A 464 -5.26 -12.59 -7.22
N LEU A 465 -5.97 -11.58 -6.67
CA LEU A 465 -7.12 -11.81 -5.78
C LEU A 465 -8.29 -12.56 -6.44
N LEU A 466 -8.32 -12.66 -7.77
CA LEU A 466 -9.30 -13.42 -8.55
C LEU A 466 -8.76 -14.76 -9.04
N LYS A 467 -7.55 -15.17 -8.62
CA LYS A 467 -6.96 -16.45 -8.99
C LYS A 467 -7.80 -17.64 -8.53
N THR A 468 -7.65 -18.72 -9.28
CA THR A 468 -8.08 -20.06 -8.89
C THR A 468 -6.91 -21.02 -9.05
N SER A 469 -7.02 -22.25 -8.55
CA SER A 469 -5.96 -23.26 -8.72
C SER A 469 -5.63 -23.55 -10.18
N SER A 470 -6.59 -23.37 -11.09
CA SER A 470 -6.44 -23.58 -12.53
C SER A 470 -5.97 -22.34 -13.31
N MET A 471 -5.25 -21.43 -12.65
CA MET A 471 -4.83 -20.17 -13.26
C MET A 471 -3.94 -20.39 -14.49
N SER A 472 -4.13 -19.53 -15.50
CA SER A 472 -3.36 -19.52 -16.74
C SER A 472 -3.12 -18.07 -17.19
N TYR A 473 -2.20 -17.84 -18.14
CA TYR A 473 -1.98 -16.55 -18.81
C TYR A 473 -3.30 -15.94 -19.32
N LYS A 474 -4.11 -16.78 -19.98
CA LYS A 474 -5.44 -16.39 -20.50
C LYS A 474 -6.40 -15.97 -19.38
N LYS A 475 -6.39 -16.67 -18.24
CA LYS A 475 -7.21 -16.29 -17.08
C LYS A 475 -6.66 -15.07 -16.36
N TYR A 476 -5.34 -14.88 -16.33
CA TYR A 476 -4.69 -13.69 -15.79
C TYR A 476 -5.06 -12.45 -16.59
N ARG A 477 -5.18 -12.58 -17.92
CA ARG A 477 -5.76 -11.53 -18.75
C ARG A 477 -7.15 -11.14 -18.28
N THR A 478 -8.07 -12.09 -18.20
CA THR A 478 -9.44 -11.80 -17.75
C THR A 478 -9.50 -11.21 -16.33
N ALA A 479 -8.70 -11.75 -15.39
CA ALA A 479 -8.65 -11.30 -14.01
C ALA A 479 -8.09 -9.88 -13.87
N THR A 480 -6.97 -9.57 -14.53
CA THR A 480 -6.35 -8.24 -14.49
C THR A 480 -7.18 -7.20 -15.23
N LEU A 481 -7.90 -7.56 -16.29
CA LEU A 481 -8.90 -6.68 -16.92
C LEU A 481 -10.07 -6.36 -15.99
N SER A 482 -10.55 -7.36 -15.24
CA SER A 482 -11.60 -7.17 -14.23
C SER A 482 -11.13 -6.27 -13.08
N SER A 483 -9.89 -6.47 -12.63
CA SER A 483 -9.20 -5.62 -11.65
C SER A 483 -9.09 -4.18 -12.15
N ALA A 484 -8.54 -3.96 -13.35
CA ALA A 484 -8.36 -2.63 -13.93
C ALA A 484 -9.68 -1.87 -14.11
N LYS A 485 -10.75 -2.55 -14.55
CA LYS A 485 -12.11 -1.99 -14.62
C LYS A 485 -12.64 -1.56 -13.25
N SER A 486 -12.35 -2.34 -12.19
CA SER A 486 -12.84 -2.06 -10.84
C SER A 486 -12.08 -0.90 -10.18
N LEU A 487 -10.83 -0.69 -10.56
CA LEU A 487 -9.98 0.40 -10.06
C LEU A 487 -10.22 1.74 -10.74
N ASP A 488 -10.83 1.76 -11.94
CA ASP A 488 -11.02 2.95 -12.74
C ASP A 488 -12.32 2.91 -13.56
N THR A 489 -13.26 3.78 -13.19
CA THR A 489 -14.58 3.91 -13.83
C THR A 489 -14.53 4.57 -15.22
N THR A 490 -13.40 5.19 -15.60
CA THR A 490 -13.22 5.82 -16.92
C THR A 490 -12.78 4.84 -18.00
N CYS A 491 -12.42 3.60 -17.62
CA CYS A 491 -11.87 2.57 -18.48
C CYS A 491 -10.47 2.86 -19.06
N ALA A 492 -9.74 3.87 -18.57
CA ALA A 492 -8.38 4.15 -19.00
C ALA A 492 -7.41 3.03 -18.58
N LEU A 493 -7.46 2.60 -17.32
CA LEU A 493 -6.67 1.46 -16.83
C LEU A 493 -7.05 0.17 -17.56
N TYR A 494 -8.35 -0.07 -17.76
CA TYR A 494 -8.83 -1.24 -18.51
C TYR A 494 -8.25 -1.27 -19.93
N SER A 495 -8.31 -0.15 -20.66
CA SER A 495 -7.84 -0.08 -22.05
C SER A 495 -6.33 -0.28 -22.17
N LYS A 496 -5.54 0.31 -21.26
CA LYS A 496 -4.08 0.11 -21.22
C LYS A 496 -3.69 -1.31 -20.83
N THR A 497 -4.40 -1.91 -19.87
CA THR A 497 -4.21 -3.32 -19.47
C THR A 497 -4.49 -4.26 -20.64
N LYS A 498 -5.59 -4.02 -21.37
CA LYS A 498 -5.94 -4.78 -22.58
C LYS A 498 -4.87 -4.66 -23.65
N ALA A 499 -4.41 -3.43 -23.93
CA ALA A 499 -3.37 -3.17 -24.92
C ALA A 499 -2.07 -3.90 -24.56
N ALA A 500 -1.65 -3.91 -23.30
CA ALA A 500 -0.45 -4.63 -22.85
C ALA A 500 -0.56 -6.14 -23.08
N TRP A 501 -1.72 -6.75 -22.79
CA TRP A 501 -1.94 -8.18 -23.07
C TRP A 501 -1.95 -8.50 -24.57
N ASP A 502 -2.55 -7.63 -25.38
CA ASP A 502 -2.52 -7.75 -26.84
C ASP A 502 -1.07 -7.63 -27.38
N ALA A 503 -0.26 -6.76 -26.77
CA ALA A 503 1.13 -6.51 -27.14
C ALA A 503 2.07 -7.71 -26.92
N ILE A 504 1.73 -8.60 -25.98
CA ILE A 504 2.46 -9.86 -25.75
C ILE A 504 1.78 -11.09 -26.38
N SER A 505 0.82 -10.88 -27.30
CA SER A 505 0.13 -11.95 -28.04
C SER A 505 -0.75 -12.89 -27.20
N VAL A 506 -1.22 -12.48 -26.01
CA VAL A 506 -2.25 -13.25 -25.30
C VAL A 506 -3.61 -12.92 -25.90
N PRO A 507 -4.32 -13.87 -26.53
CA PRO A 507 -5.56 -13.59 -27.24
C PRO A 507 -6.67 -13.15 -26.27
N ALA A 508 -7.63 -12.37 -26.79
CA ALA A 508 -8.86 -12.04 -26.07
C ALA A 508 -9.62 -13.32 -25.67
N GLN A 509 -10.19 -13.32 -24.47
CA GLN A 509 -10.96 -14.45 -23.95
C GLN A 509 -12.45 -14.13 -23.96
N THR A 510 -13.29 -15.15 -24.11
CA THR A 510 -14.75 -15.01 -24.00
C THR A 510 -15.18 -14.46 -22.63
N GLY A 511 -14.38 -14.70 -21.59
CA GLY A 511 -14.62 -14.19 -20.24
C GLY A 511 -14.11 -12.77 -19.98
N ASP A 512 -13.40 -12.13 -20.93
CA ASP A 512 -12.90 -10.77 -20.73
C ASP A 512 -14.08 -9.81 -20.48
N PRO A 513 -14.05 -9.01 -19.40
CA PRO A 513 -15.13 -8.08 -19.12
C PRO A 513 -15.12 -6.95 -20.15
N THR A 514 -16.29 -6.41 -20.51
CA THR A 514 -16.34 -5.15 -21.27
C THR A 514 -16.27 -3.97 -20.31
N CYS A 515 -15.66 -2.87 -20.74
CA CYS A 515 -15.64 -1.61 -20.00
C CYS A 515 -16.20 -0.50 -20.88
N THR A 516 -17.34 0.05 -20.46
CA THR A 516 -17.93 1.27 -21.00
C THR A 516 -17.72 2.37 -19.98
N PRO A 517 -17.08 3.51 -20.34
CA PRO A 517 -16.85 4.60 -19.40
C PRO A 517 -18.16 5.01 -18.75
N SER A 518 -18.27 4.88 -17.42
CA SER A 518 -19.46 5.27 -16.68
C SER A 518 -19.16 6.53 -15.87
N GLY A 519 -19.96 7.58 -16.04
CA GLY A 519 -19.86 8.82 -15.26
C GLY A 519 -18.98 9.92 -15.87
N GLN A 520 -18.53 9.81 -17.12
CA GLN A 520 -18.08 10.98 -17.88
C GLN A 520 -19.30 11.60 -18.55
N ASN A 521 -19.73 12.77 -18.07
CA ASN A 521 -20.62 13.63 -18.84
C ASN A 521 -19.96 13.87 -20.21
N SER A 522 -20.74 13.79 -21.29
CA SER A 522 -20.22 14.24 -22.58
C SER A 522 -19.84 15.71 -22.44
N ASP A 523 -18.66 16.08 -22.92
CA ASP A 523 -18.11 17.42 -22.80
C ASP A 523 -17.64 17.96 -24.15
N PHE A 524 -17.52 19.29 -24.26
CA PHE A 524 -17.13 19.96 -25.49
C PHE A 524 -16.36 21.26 -25.21
N SER A 525 -15.69 21.81 -26.21
CA SER A 525 -15.11 23.16 -26.16
C SER A 525 -15.77 24.11 -27.15
N LEU A 526 -15.63 25.42 -26.93
CA LEU A 526 -16.14 26.50 -27.79
C LEU A 526 -14.99 27.44 -28.20
N ALA A 527 -14.99 27.89 -29.45
CA ALA A 527 -14.12 28.97 -29.90
C ALA A 527 -14.83 29.87 -30.93
N LEU A 528 -14.36 31.13 -31.01
CA LEU A 528 -14.84 32.13 -31.97
C LEU A 528 -13.74 32.50 -32.95
N SER A 529 -14.09 32.60 -34.24
CA SER A 529 -13.16 33.05 -35.28
C SER A 529 -13.89 33.90 -36.33
N PRO A 530 -13.67 35.23 -36.36
CA PRO A 530 -12.81 36.02 -35.45
C PRO A 530 -13.41 36.19 -34.04
N ALA A 531 -12.59 36.43 -33.02
CA ALA A 531 -13.05 36.66 -31.63
C ALA A 531 -13.48 38.13 -31.34
N SER A 532 -13.42 39.01 -32.34
CA SER A 532 -13.81 40.41 -32.23
C SER A 532 -14.31 40.97 -33.56
N GLY A 533 -15.04 42.08 -33.51
CA GLY A 533 -15.46 42.81 -34.70
C GLY A 533 -16.18 44.12 -34.42
N THR A 534 -16.34 44.91 -35.48
CA THR A 534 -17.00 46.23 -35.43
C THR A 534 -18.25 46.21 -36.30
N VAL A 535 -19.34 46.82 -35.82
CA VAL A 535 -20.58 47.01 -36.56
C VAL A 535 -20.99 48.48 -36.49
N GLN A 536 -21.45 49.07 -37.59
CA GLN A 536 -22.04 50.41 -37.55
C GLN A 536 -23.52 50.32 -37.15
N GLN A 537 -24.08 51.37 -36.57
CA GLN A 537 -25.54 51.50 -36.41
C GLN A 537 -26.26 51.19 -37.72
N GLY A 538 -27.29 50.34 -37.67
CA GLY A 538 -28.01 49.83 -38.84
C GLY A 538 -27.34 48.67 -39.60
N GLY A 539 -26.15 48.23 -39.18
CA GLY A 539 -25.39 47.15 -39.82
C GLY A 539 -25.42 45.82 -39.07
N SER A 540 -24.65 44.84 -39.58
CA SER A 540 -24.42 43.55 -38.93
C SER A 540 -22.98 43.07 -39.07
N VAL A 541 -22.50 42.27 -38.12
CA VAL A 541 -21.21 41.56 -38.16
C VAL A 541 -21.41 40.08 -37.81
N THR A 542 -20.59 39.20 -38.37
CA THR A 542 -20.69 37.75 -38.16
C THR A 542 -19.39 37.15 -37.64
N THR A 543 -19.48 36.09 -36.84
CA THR A 543 -18.34 35.24 -36.45
C THR A 543 -18.71 33.76 -36.47
N ALA A 544 -17.74 32.90 -36.79
CA ALA A 544 -17.93 31.45 -36.68
C ALA A 544 -17.77 31.00 -35.21
N VAL A 545 -18.70 30.17 -34.75
CA VAL A 545 -18.67 29.48 -33.46
C VAL A 545 -18.33 28.02 -33.73
N SER A 546 -17.13 27.58 -33.39
CA SER A 546 -16.73 26.18 -33.52
C SER A 546 -16.93 25.43 -32.21
N THR A 547 -17.40 24.19 -32.31
CA THR A 547 -17.48 23.26 -31.17
C THR A 547 -16.62 22.03 -31.44
N ASN A 548 -15.98 21.48 -30.40
CA ASN A 548 -15.28 20.19 -30.49
C ASN A 548 -15.66 19.30 -29.31
N THR A 549 -15.96 18.01 -29.57
CA THR A 549 -16.18 17.03 -28.50
C THR A 549 -14.85 16.76 -27.79
N THR A 550 -14.81 16.98 -26.47
CA THR A 550 -13.60 16.80 -25.65
C THR A 550 -13.62 15.46 -24.92
N THR A 551 -14.78 15.02 -24.44
CA THR A 551 -15.00 13.70 -23.83
C THR A 551 -16.39 13.16 -24.16
N GLY A 552 -16.56 11.83 -24.15
CA GLY A 552 -17.84 11.18 -24.45
C GLY A 552 -18.21 11.19 -25.93
N THR A 553 -19.52 11.13 -26.22
CA THR A 553 -20.06 11.14 -27.58
C THR A 553 -20.42 12.55 -28.02
N ALA A 554 -20.43 12.81 -29.33
CA ALA A 554 -20.95 14.07 -29.87
C ALA A 554 -22.38 14.32 -29.35
N GLN A 555 -22.64 15.55 -28.89
CA GLN A 555 -23.88 15.92 -28.22
C GLN A 555 -24.46 17.23 -28.78
N SER A 556 -25.77 17.42 -28.63
CA SER A 556 -26.42 18.67 -29.00
C SER A 556 -25.96 19.81 -28.09
N VAL A 557 -25.51 20.90 -28.70
CA VAL A 557 -25.06 22.13 -28.06
C VAL A 557 -25.96 23.27 -28.53
N THR A 558 -26.78 23.81 -27.63
CA THR A 558 -27.61 24.99 -27.90
C THR A 558 -26.84 26.27 -27.60
N LEU A 559 -26.81 27.18 -28.56
CA LEU A 559 -26.03 28.41 -28.49
C LEU A 559 -26.90 29.60 -28.10
N THR A 560 -26.40 30.42 -27.18
CA THR A 560 -27.04 31.67 -26.73
C THR A 560 -26.00 32.76 -26.57
N ALA A 561 -26.44 34.02 -26.61
CA ALA A 561 -25.58 35.19 -26.39
C ALA A 561 -26.20 36.09 -25.32
N SER A 562 -25.35 36.67 -24.48
CA SER A 562 -25.72 37.65 -23.45
C SER A 562 -24.71 38.80 -23.39
N GLY A 563 -25.01 39.88 -22.66
CA GLY A 563 -24.13 41.06 -22.60
C GLY A 563 -24.22 41.97 -23.84
N LEU A 564 -25.28 41.85 -24.62
CA LEU A 564 -25.50 42.66 -25.82
C LEU A 564 -25.75 44.14 -25.46
N PRO A 565 -25.13 45.11 -26.17
CA PRO A 565 -25.47 46.52 -26.03
C PRO A 565 -26.93 46.83 -26.35
N SER A 566 -27.45 47.94 -25.81
CA SER A 566 -28.80 48.42 -26.16
C SER A 566 -28.93 48.61 -27.68
N GLY A 567 -29.97 48.03 -28.27
CA GLY A 567 -30.23 48.08 -29.71
C GLY A 567 -29.40 47.11 -30.55
N VAL A 568 -28.70 46.14 -29.95
CA VAL A 568 -28.02 45.03 -30.65
C VAL A 568 -28.73 43.71 -30.37
N THR A 569 -28.93 42.90 -31.42
CA THR A 569 -29.51 41.55 -31.32
C THR A 569 -28.53 40.49 -31.82
N ALA A 570 -28.58 39.29 -31.25
CA ALA A 570 -27.80 38.13 -31.68
C ALA A 570 -28.68 37.03 -32.27
N SER A 571 -28.21 36.37 -33.33
CA SER A 571 -28.83 35.17 -33.88
C SER A 571 -27.77 34.14 -34.27
N PHE A 572 -28.13 32.85 -34.18
CA PHE A 572 -27.25 31.73 -34.52
C PHE A 572 -27.86 30.91 -35.64
N ASN A 573 -27.06 30.53 -36.64
CA ASN A 573 -27.48 29.67 -37.74
C ASN A 573 -26.48 28.51 -37.95
N PRO A 574 -26.81 27.27 -37.52
CA PRO A 574 -27.99 26.88 -36.73
C PRO A 574 -27.86 27.21 -35.23
N ALA A 575 -28.96 27.47 -34.54
CA ALA A 575 -28.96 27.77 -33.09
C ALA A 575 -28.63 26.56 -32.19
N THR A 576 -28.58 25.35 -32.75
CA THR A 576 -28.12 24.15 -32.07
C THR A 576 -27.27 23.32 -33.04
N VAL A 577 -26.11 22.88 -32.59
CA VAL A 577 -25.16 22.07 -33.36
C VAL A 577 -24.89 20.75 -32.63
N GLN A 578 -24.40 19.74 -33.34
CA GLN A 578 -23.73 18.61 -32.69
C GLN A 578 -22.29 18.99 -32.39
N SER A 579 -21.76 18.67 -31.21
CA SER A 579 -20.38 18.98 -30.85
C SER A 579 -19.41 18.35 -31.85
N GLY A 580 -18.47 19.15 -32.37
CA GLY A 580 -17.66 18.84 -33.57
C GLY A 580 -18.14 19.53 -34.84
N GLN A 581 -19.26 20.26 -34.79
CA GLN A 581 -19.78 21.11 -35.87
C GLN A 581 -19.72 22.59 -35.50
N SER A 582 -20.10 23.46 -36.44
CA SER A 582 -19.99 24.91 -36.30
C SER A 582 -21.33 25.61 -36.52
N SER A 583 -21.49 26.80 -35.94
CA SER A 583 -22.60 27.74 -36.20
C SER A 583 -22.04 29.10 -36.60
N VAL A 584 -22.84 29.91 -37.27
CA VAL A 584 -22.55 31.34 -37.47
C VAL A 584 -23.33 32.17 -36.47
N LEU A 585 -22.65 33.04 -35.71
CA LEU A 585 -23.25 34.08 -34.89
C LEU A 585 -23.33 35.37 -35.72
N THR A 586 -24.54 35.94 -35.84
CA THR A 586 -24.78 37.26 -36.45
C THR A 586 -25.23 38.24 -35.38
N LEU A 587 -24.51 39.35 -35.26
CA LEU A 587 -24.84 40.49 -34.39
C LEU A 587 -25.34 41.64 -35.27
N SER A 588 -26.56 42.10 -35.02
CA SER A 588 -27.21 43.17 -35.79
C SER A 588 -27.48 44.37 -34.91
N ALA A 589 -27.04 45.55 -35.33
CA ALA A 589 -27.23 46.81 -34.63
C ALA A 589 -28.37 47.60 -35.29
N THR A 590 -29.35 48.05 -34.49
CA THR A 590 -30.36 49.01 -34.96
C THR A 590 -29.74 50.38 -35.25
N ALA A 591 -30.48 51.26 -35.93
CA ALA A 591 -30.04 52.64 -36.19
C ALA A 591 -29.78 53.45 -34.89
N ASN A 592 -30.40 53.05 -33.78
CA ASN A 592 -30.27 53.70 -32.47
C ASN A 592 -29.43 52.87 -31.48
N ALA A 593 -28.66 51.89 -31.95
CA ALA A 593 -27.83 51.06 -31.08
C ALA A 593 -26.79 51.91 -30.34
N ALA A 594 -26.55 51.62 -29.06
CA ALA A 594 -25.59 52.38 -28.25
C ALA A 594 -24.16 52.22 -28.79
N PRO A 595 -23.47 53.31 -29.19
CA PRO A 595 -22.08 53.22 -29.64
C PRO A 595 -21.11 52.86 -28.52
N GLY A 596 -19.99 52.24 -28.88
CA GLY A 596 -18.90 51.91 -27.96
C GLY A 596 -18.53 50.44 -27.92
N ALA A 597 -17.47 50.14 -27.17
CA ALA A 597 -16.96 48.79 -26.97
C ALA A 597 -17.79 48.03 -25.92
N SER A 598 -18.01 46.75 -26.18
CA SER A 598 -18.77 45.84 -25.33
C SER A 598 -18.26 44.40 -25.45
N THR A 599 -18.54 43.59 -24.44
CA THR A 599 -18.22 42.15 -24.44
C THR A 599 -19.53 41.36 -24.52
N VAL A 600 -19.68 40.60 -25.60
CA VAL A 600 -20.79 39.67 -25.80
C VAL A 600 -20.33 38.27 -25.40
N THR A 601 -20.95 37.69 -24.38
CA THR A 601 -20.63 36.32 -23.94
C THR A 601 -21.48 35.33 -24.74
N VAL A 602 -20.83 34.44 -25.48
CA VAL A 602 -21.46 33.32 -26.18
C VAL A 602 -21.42 32.09 -25.27
N LYS A 603 -22.59 31.53 -24.95
CA LYS A 603 -22.72 30.31 -24.16
C LYS A 603 -23.19 29.17 -25.05
N GLY A 604 -22.47 28.05 -25.01
CA GLY A 604 -22.96 26.76 -25.49
C GLY A 604 -23.45 25.93 -24.31
N GLN A 605 -24.66 25.40 -24.41
CA GLN A 605 -25.25 24.49 -23.43
C GLN A 605 -25.31 23.09 -24.02
N GLY A 606 -24.51 22.17 -23.49
CA GLY A 606 -24.62 20.74 -23.77
C GLY A 606 -25.67 20.07 -22.90
N SER A 607 -25.73 18.74 -22.96
CA SER A 607 -26.71 17.92 -22.22
C SER A 607 -26.62 18.07 -20.70
N THR A 608 -25.41 18.33 -20.17
CA THR A 608 -25.12 18.37 -18.72
C THR A 608 -24.20 19.53 -18.34
N LEU A 609 -23.21 19.85 -19.19
CA LEU A 609 -22.23 20.92 -18.98
C LEU A 609 -22.44 22.08 -19.96
N SER A 610 -21.94 23.27 -19.61
CA SER A 610 -21.96 24.46 -20.47
C SER A 610 -20.64 25.19 -20.45
N HIS A 611 -20.27 25.78 -21.59
CA HIS A 611 -19.05 26.56 -21.75
C HIS A 611 -19.37 27.95 -22.30
N THR A 612 -18.48 28.90 -22.07
CA THR A 612 -18.60 30.28 -22.54
C THR A 612 -17.34 30.76 -23.22
N VAL A 613 -17.49 31.63 -24.21
CA VAL A 613 -16.42 32.36 -24.88
C VAL A 613 -16.88 33.79 -25.13
N ASP A 614 -15.98 34.74 -24.92
CA ASP A 614 -16.29 36.17 -25.06
C ASP A 614 -15.94 36.69 -26.46
N TYR A 615 -16.82 37.52 -27.00
CA TYR A 615 -16.66 38.24 -28.25
C TYR A 615 -16.57 39.75 -27.99
N ALA A 616 -15.49 40.38 -28.42
CA ALA A 616 -15.34 41.84 -28.31
C ALA A 616 -16.06 42.55 -29.46
N LEU A 617 -17.16 43.24 -29.17
CA LEU A 617 -17.97 43.99 -30.14
C LEU A 617 -17.79 45.49 -29.96
N ASN A 618 -17.48 46.20 -31.05
CA ASN A 618 -17.52 47.66 -31.10
C ASN A 618 -18.69 48.14 -31.98
N VAL A 619 -19.56 48.98 -31.44
CA VAL A 619 -20.65 49.62 -32.19
C VAL A 619 -20.24 51.03 -32.59
N GLY A 620 -20.12 51.30 -33.88
CA GLY A 620 -19.83 52.63 -34.43
C GLY A 620 -21.10 53.46 -34.68
N SER A 621 -21.02 54.79 -34.53
CA SER A 621 -22.14 55.70 -34.79
C SER A 621 -22.20 56.12 -36.25
N THR A 622 -23.41 56.22 -36.82
CA THR A 622 -23.62 56.76 -38.18
C THR A 622 -23.64 58.29 -38.24
N THR A 623 -23.63 58.98 -37.10
CA THR A 623 -23.44 60.43 -37.04
C THR A 623 -21.95 60.73 -37.23
N PRO A 624 -21.53 61.52 -38.23
CA PRO A 624 -20.18 62.06 -38.25
C PRO A 624 -20.01 62.86 -36.96
N GLY A 625 -19.07 62.46 -36.10
CA GLY A 625 -18.70 63.28 -34.96
C GLY A 625 -18.28 64.67 -35.48
N THR A 626 -18.88 65.72 -34.96
CA THR A 626 -18.45 67.11 -35.22
C THR A 626 -17.16 67.46 -34.50
N ASP A 627 -16.62 66.54 -33.70
CA ASP A 627 -15.31 66.69 -33.11
C ASP A 627 -14.25 66.11 -34.06
N PRO A 628 -13.18 66.87 -34.37
CA PRO A 628 -12.02 66.30 -35.04
C PRO A 628 -11.54 65.10 -34.23
N PRO A 629 -10.96 64.06 -34.88
CA PRO A 629 -10.46 62.90 -34.17
C PRO A 629 -9.62 63.36 -32.97
N ASP A 630 -9.94 62.84 -31.78
CA ASP A 630 -9.12 63.07 -30.58
C ASP A 630 -7.79 62.36 -30.78
N ILE A 631 -6.87 63.06 -31.45
CA ILE A 631 -5.51 62.61 -31.63
C ILE A 631 -4.79 62.93 -30.33
N SER A 632 -4.74 61.94 -29.46
CA SER A 632 -3.98 62.01 -28.20
C SER A 632 -2.55 62.51 -28.48
N VAL A 633 -2.27 63.73 -28.04
CA VAL A 633 -0.94 64.35 -28.13
C VAL A 633 0.09 63.49 -27.39
N SER A 634 -0.30 62.83 -26.29
CA SER A 634 0.58 61.91 -25.57
C SER A 634 0.91 60.66 -26.40
N ASN A 635 -0.05 60.13 -27.17
CA ASN A 635 0.20 58.97 -28.04
C ASN A 635 1.07 59.37 -29.24
N ILE A 636 0.86 60.56 -29.83
CA ILE A 636 1.74 61.11 -30.86
C ILE A 636 3.16 61.28 -30.30
N GLN A 637 3.30 61.87 -29.11
CA GLN A 637 4.60 62.07 -28.48
C GLN A 637 5.30 60.73 -28.19
N ALA A 638 4.57 59.74 -27.68
CA ALA A 638 5.11 58.39 -27.46
C ALA A 638 5.59 57.74 -28.77
N HIS A 639 4.80 57.87 -29.85
CA HIS A 639 5.17 57.35 -31.17
C HIS A 639 6.38 58.08 -31.76
N LEU A 640 6.46 59.41 -31.59
CA LEU A 640 7.61 60.22 -32.02
C LEU A 640 8.87 59.89 -31.21
N THR A 641 8.77 59.66 -29.91
CA THR A 641 9.86 59.18 -29.08
C THR A 641 10.34 57.81 -29.57
N GLN A 642 9.41 56.89 -29.84
CA GLN A 642 9.73 55.57 -30.36
C GLN A 642 10.40 55.63 -31.75
N LEU A 643 9.92 56.49 -32.65
CA LEU A 643 10.54 56.76 -33.95
C LEU A 643 11.95 57.38 -33.81
N ASN A 644 12.15 58.32 -32.89
CA ASN A 644 13.47 58.89 -32.59
C ASN A 644 14.42 57.85 -32.00
N THR A 645 13.93 56.95 -31.13
CA THR A 645 14.71 55.82 -30.61
C THR A 645 15.11 54.87 -31.74
N ILE A 646 14.20 54.53 -32.65
CA ILE A 646 14.49 53.69 -33.83
C ILE A 646 15.49 54.38 -34.77
N ALA A 647 15.35 55.69 -35.01
CA ALA A 647 16.24 56.46 -35.88
C ALA A 647 17.65 56.61 -35.29
N SER A 648 17.77 56.75 -33.97
CA SER A 648 19.07 56.80 -33.27
C SER A 648 19.75 55.42 -33.20
N GLN A 649 18.99 54.35 -32.97
CA GLN A 649 19.49 52.97 -32.97
C GLN A 649 19.95 52.49 -34.35
N ASN A 650 19.31 52.97 -35.44
CA ASN A 650 19.68 52.62 -36.81
C ASN A 650 20.77 53.53 -37.43
N GLY A 651 21.55 54.23 -36.60
CA GLY A 651 22.76 54.93 -37.04
C GLY A 651 22.51 56.26 -37.74
N GLY A 652 21.66 57.12 -37.16
CA GLY A 652 21.32 58.48 -37.60
C GLY A 652 22.49 59.49 -37.62
N ASN A 653 23.56 59.18 -38.34
CA ASN A 653 24.57 60.10 -38.86
C ASN A 653 25.37 59.43 -39.99
N ARG A 654 24.76 59.25 -41.17
CA ARG A 654 25.54 59.04 -42.41
C ARG A 654 25.87 60.39 -43.04
N ARG A 655 27.01 60.96 -42.62
CA ARG A 655 27.68 62.05 -43.33
C ARG A 655 28.10 61.54 -44.71
N SER A 656 27.53 62.09 -45.78
CA SER A 656 28.02 61.86 -47.14
C SER A 656 29.35 62.59 -47.34
N ALA A 657 30.48 61.90 -47.19
CA ALA A 657 31.75 62.36 -47.74
C ALA A 657 31.81 62.02 -49.23
N ARG A 658 31.92 63.05 -50.08
CA ARG A 658 32.31 62.93 -51.49
C ARG A 658 33.81 63.22 -51.61
N ARG A 659 34.48 62.32 -52.35
CA ARG A 659 35.88 62.31 -52.83
C ARG A 659 36.97 62.00 -51.81
#